data_AF-A0A523FCI2-F1
#
_entry.id   AF-A0A523FCI2-F1
#
_cell.length_a   1.000
_cell.length_b   1.000
_cell.length_c   1.000
_cell.angle_alpha   90.00
_cell.angle_beta   90.00
_cell.angle_gamma   90.00
#
_symmetry.space_group_name_H-M   'P 1'
#
loop_
_entity.id
_entity.type
_entity.pdbx_description
1 polymer ?
#
loop_
_entity_poly.entity_id
_entity_poly.type
_entity_poly.pdbx_seq_one_letter_code
_entity_poly.pdbx_strand_id
1 'polypeptide(L)'
;MFASAGGAKTHTAPAYSAQFNISLFQMPAMAQELKALEQMIRTGDYDQAETAIRDGMGSYSGSPAYQYLLAAILAGQNRHSAALDRLDTAIALGLQTRTARLLEEQFTTLFGDSRYVALQSKIGSQKDTPPEGTATPSAVSGQTAVVSSINTRWETDSETLHASFRFSAPKPAAIPVQTADDRSAQRLNTLYYSGKAAGNHRDLYDNRDGGHSTVKRKDMPQLTFVEYGIEARAARIQSSINPGILYNAITFGNSSMAIRDGPFWRSLPRQALTQPGGATRLYRQYAGNHLYIYPEHRDHDPEFGDLFPANTPYLLIAQGSSKSDKPLMRAVASILAAFKPEVKDFLREHGLVMPIVQMIFRRGMDPVSDDAAYLSGAAHPSVFEGSAINLFEMIARANQLNLEDVPPMVRLSVLEETAARPELDSFSPQSETLFDTPSAVARIVRSTVFSRQMRVSAADTVDPNGRKLTFHWIVLRGDADRIEITAQNDDASTVELTVPWHDQTIVPGRSDLVSHRVDIGVFAYNGVHYSAPAFISFYFPPNERREYDADGRIRFVDYRTPAEMAHYADPEIFPLRDWADRYAYDPASRLIGWTRTRSGEKSAFTRHGTRVMETDTLGRPLKAAVIGYRLETGADGMRHIVEYPTKEVRIYKYADDDDRQGRATPGWHLR
;
A
#
# COMPACT_ATOMS: atom_id res chain seq x y z
N MET A 1 1.16 -57.27 -10.61
CA MET A 1 1.25 -57.99 -9.33
C MET A 1 2.64 -57.77 -8.75
N PHE A 2 2.70 -57.23 -7.52
CA PHE A 2 3.86 -57.01 -6.64
C PHE A 2 4.98 -56.08 -7.18
N ALA A 3 4.96 -54.79 -6.81
CA ALA A 3 5.47 -54.20 -5.55
C ALA A 3 7.01 -54.13 -5.50
N SER A 4 7.57 -52.93 -5.72
CA SER A 4 8.84 -52.55 -5.10
C SER A 4 8.61 -51.25 -4.31
N ALA A 5 8.92 -51.35 -3.03
CA ALA A 5 8.76 -50.30 -2.04
C ALA A 5 9.85 -49.24 -2.24
N GLY A 6 9.46 -48.07 -2.73
CA GLY A 6 10.24 -46.85 -2.58
C GLY A 6 10.03 -46.32 -1.16
N GLY A 7 11.06 -46.38 -0.33
CA GLY A 7 11.02 -45.84 1.03
C GLY A 7 10.59 -44.38 1.02
N ALA A 8 9.45 -44.10 1.63
CA ALA A 8 9.04 -42.76 1.98
C ALA A 8 10.09 -42.22 2.97
N LYS A 9 10.96 -41.33 2.50
CA LYS A 9 11.70 -40.46 3.41
C LYS A 9 10.64 -39.68 4.16
N THR A 10 10.50 -39.96 5.45
CA THR A 10 9.75 -39.13 6.38
C THR A 10 10.41 -37.76 6.38
N HIS A 11 9.86 -36.86 5.59
CA HIS A 11 10.22 -35.45 5.64
C HIS A 11 9.77 -34.95 7.01
N THR A 12 10.72 -34.70 7.90
CA THR A 12 10.46 -33.95 9.12
C THR A 12 9.94 -32.58 8.70
N ALA A 13 8.68 -32.30 9.02
CA ALA A 13 8.06 -31.02 8.75
C ALA A 13 8.89 -29.91 9.45
N PRO A 14 9.10 -28.74 8.82
CA PRO A 14 9.84 -27.65 9.45
C PRO A 14 9.23 -27.29 10.80
N ALA A 15 10.07 -26.94 11.78
CA ALA A 15 9.71 -26.82 13.20
C ALA A 15 8.44 -25.99 13.47
N TYR A 16 8.17 -24.98 12.64
CA TYR A 16 6.97 -24.14 12.76
C TYR A 16 5.65 -24.86 12.42
N SER A 17 5.66 -25.70 11.37
CA SER A 17 4.47 -26.45 10.94
C SER A 17 4.04 -27.52 11.95
N ALA A 18 5.01 -28.08 12.69
CA ALA A 18 4.77 -29.06 13.73
C ALA A 18 4.21 -28.44 15.03
N GLN A 19 4.51 -27.16 15.30
CA GLN A 19 4.16 -26.51 16.56
C GLN A 19 2.71 -26.00 16.59
N PHE A 20 2.15 -25.59 15.44
CA PHE A 20 0.84 -24.91 15.39
C PHE A 20 -0.15 -25.49 14.37
N ASN A 21 0.23 -26.55 13.64
CA ASN A 21 -0.58 -27.15 12.56
C ASN A 21 -0.94 -26.14 11.44
N ILE A 22 -0.08 -25.15 11.21
CA ILE A 22 -0.22 -24.12 10.17
C ILE A 22 0.87 -24.36 9.12
N SER A 23 0.50 -24.45 7.85
CA SER A 23 1.49 -24.54 6.76
C SER A 23 2.28 -23.25 6.68
N LEU A 24 3.60 -23.36 6.46
CA LEU A 24 4.49 -22.23 6.19
C LEU A 24 3.89 -21.25 5.17
N PHE A 25 3.28 -21.78 4.11
CA PHE A 25 2.73 -20.97 3.02
C PHE A 25 1.36 -20.35 3.32
N GLN A 26 0.72 -20.70 4.44
CA GLN A 26 -0.49 -20.02 4.93
C GLN A 26 -0.17 -18.76 5.75
N MET A 27 1.10 -18.58 6.16
CA MET A 27 1.51 -17.47 7.02
C MET A 27 1.20 -16.07 6.47
N PRO A 28 1.42 -15.77 5.17
CA PRO A 28 1.08 -14.46 4.63
C PRO A 28 -0.42 -14.14 4.72
N ALA A 29 -1.28 -15.11 4.42
CA ALA A 29 -2.73 -14.94 4.48
C ALA A 29 -3.19 -14.70 5.93
N MET A 30 -2.66 -15.50 6.87
CA MET A 30 -2.94 -15.33 8.30
C MET A 30 -2.48 -13.95 8.80
N ALA A 31 -1.28 -13.48 8.43
CA ALA A 31 -0.79 -12.17 8.83
C ALA A 31 -1.67 -11.03 8.30
N GLN A 32 -2.16 -11.14 7.07
CA GLN A 32 -3.08 -10.16 6.50
C GLN A 32 -4.45 -10.16 7.21
N GLU A 33 -4.98 -11.34 7.52
CA GLU A 33 -6.24 -11.49 8.27
C GLU A 33 -6.13 -10.89 9.67
N LEU A 34 -5.04 -11.17 10.39
CA LEU A 34 -4.78 -10.60 11.73
C LEU A 34 -4.74 -9.07 11.73
N LYS A 35 -4.18 -8.44 10.70
CA LYS A 35 -4.18 -6.96 10.58
C LYS A 35 -5.57 -6.39 10.33
N ALA A 36 -6.36 -7.05 9.49
CA ALA A 36 -7.74 -6.63 9.26
C ALA A 36 -8.57 -6.73 10.55
N LEU A 37 -8.39 -7.81 11.31
CA LEU A 37 -9.02 -8.02 12.60
C LEU A 37 -8.57 -6.98 13.64
N GLU A 38 -7.27 -6.69 13.74
CA GLU A 38 -6.76 -5.63 14.61
C GLU A 38 -7.44 -4.29 14.32
N GLN A 39 -7.59 -3.94 13.03
CA GLN A 39 -8.26 -2.71 12.63
C GLN A 39 -9.75 -2.68 13.01
N MET A 40 -10.47 -3.79 12.84
CA MET A 40 -11.88 -3.91 13.30
C MET A 40 -11.99 -3.72 14.82
N ILE A 41 -11.07 -4.30 15.58
CA ILE A 41 -11.04 -4.16 17.05
C ILE A 41 -10.79 -2.71 17.45
N ARG A 42 -9.81 -2.05 16.82
CA ARG A 42 -9.50 -0.62 17.09
C ARG A 42 -10.66 0.31 16.76
N THR A 43 -11.49 -0.05 15.79
CA THR A 43 -12.66 0.75 15.36
C THR A 43 -13.94 0.40 16.12
N GLY A 44 -13.89 -0.57 17.04
CA GLY A 44 -15.01 -0.93 17.91
C GLY A 44 -16.03 -1.89 17.28
N ASP A 45 -15.71 -2.49 16.13
CA ASP A 45 -16.58 -3.43 15.41
C ASP A 45 -16.51 -4.85 16.01
N TYR A 46 -16.71 -4.96 17.34
CA TYR A 46 -16.47 -6.18 18.11
C TYR A 46 -17.28 -7.39 17.64
N ASP A 47 -18.54 -7.19 17.24
CA ASP A 47 -19.41 -8.32 16.85
C ASP A 47 -18.94 -8.95 15.54
N GLN A 48 -18.60 -8.12 14.54
CA GLN A 48 -18.04 -8.61 13.27
C GLN A 48 -16.65 -9.22 13.48
N ALA A 49 -15.82 -8.58 14.30
CA ALA A 49 -14.50 -9.08 14.63
C ALA A 49 -14.57 -10.43 15.38
N GLU A 50 -15.54 -10.63 16.29
CA GLU A 50 -15.72 -11.89 17.00
C GLU A 50 -16.10 -13.02 16.04
N THR A 51 -17.06 -12.77 15.14
CA THR A 51 -17.45 -13.74 14.10
C THR A 51 -16.26 -14.12 13.23
N ALA A 52 -15.55 -13.11 12.70
CA ALA A 52 -14.39 -13.34 11.83
C ALA A 52 -13.26 -14.09 12.54
N ILE A 53 -12.95 -13.78 13.80
CA ILE A 53 -11.96 -14.51 14.59
C ILE A 53 -12.38 -15.97 14.80
N ARG A 54 -13.65 -16.21 15.15
CA ARG A 54 -14.14 -17.57 15.39
C ARG A 54 -14.10 -18.42 14.13
N ASP A 55 -14.43 -17.84 12.98
CA ASP A 55 -14.31 -18.51 11.68
C ASP A 55 -12.84 -18.81 11.34
N GLY A 56 -11.95 -17.84 11.53
CA GLY A 56 -10.51 -18.01 11.30
C GLY A 56 -9.86 -19.02 12.24
N MET A 57 -10.32 -19.13 13.49
CA MET A 57 -9.89 -20.18 14.43
C MET A 57 -10.21 -21.59 13.95
N GLY A 58 -11.17 -21.78 13.03
CA GLY A 58 -11.37 -23.07 12.36
C GLY A 58 -10.18 -23.47 11.48
N SER A 59 -9.51 -22.49 10.86
CA SER A 59 -8.35 -22.68 9.98
C SER A 59 -7.00 -22.58 10.72
N TYR A 60 -6.95 -21.84 11.83
CA TYR A 60 -5.72 -21.51 12.58
C TYR A 60 -5.88 -21.78 14.09
N SER A 61 -6.50 -22.90 14.47
CA SER A 61 -6.85 -23.20 15.87
C SER A 61 -5.68 -23.20 16.85
N GLY A 62 -4.46 -23.48 16.37
CA GLY A 62 -3.23 -23.43 17.15
C GLY A 62 -2.59 -22.04 17.29
N SER A 63 -3.15 -20.98 16.70
CA SER A 63 -2.53 -19.65 16.68
C SER A 63 -2.73 -18.90 18.01
N PRO A 64 -1.64 -18.54 18.74
CA PRO A 64 -1.75 -17.71 19.94
C PRO A 64 -2.31 -16.31 19.64
N ALA A 65 -2.07 -15.78 18.43
CA ALA A 65 -2.57 -14.46 18.03
C ALA A 65 -4.10 -14.41 17.95
N TYR A 66 -4.76 -15.43 17.39
CA TYR A 66 -6.22 -15.47 17.33
C TYR A 66 -6.85 -15.56 18.72
N GLN A 67 -6.27 -16.34 19.63
CA GLN A 67 -6.74 -16.43 21.02
C GLN A 67 -6.58 -15.10 21.74
N TYR A 68 -5.46 -14.40 21.51
CA TYR A 68 -5.21 -13.08 22.07
C TYR A 68 -6.18 -12.01 21.55
N LEU A 69 -6.40 -11.94 20.24
CA LEU A 69 -7.36 -11.00 19.65
C LEU A 69 -8.79 -11.29 20.13
N LEU A 70 -9.17 -12.57 20.28
CA LEU A 70 -10.45 -12.92 20.88
C LEU A 70 -10.56 -12.45 22.34
N ALA A 71 -9.48 -12.57 23.12
CA ALA A 71 -9.43 -12.05 24.48
C ALA A 71 -9.63 -10.53 24.52
N ALA A 72 -9.01 -9.79 23.59
CA ALA A 72 -9.16 -8.34 23.48
C ALA A 72 -10.60 -7.93 23.16
N ILE A 73 -11.25 -8.60 22.19
CA ILE A 73 -12.67 -8.37 21.87
C ILE A 73 -13.56 -8.60 23.09
N LEU A 74 -13.37 -9.74 23.77
CA LEU A 74 -14.16 -10.10 24.94
C LEU A 74 -13.96 -9.10 26.07
N ALA A 75 -12.73 -8.59 26.27
CA ALA A 75 -12.45 -7.55 27.26
C ALA A 75 -13.15 -6.22 26.90
N GLY A 76 -13.08 -5.79 25.63
CA GLY A 76 -13.78 -4.60 25.12
C GLY A 76 -15.31 -4.68 25.24
N GLN A 77 -15.87 -5.89 25.16
CA GLN A 77 -17.29 -6.18 25.41
C GLN A 77 -17.64 -6.37 26.90
N ASN A 78 -16.72 -6.15 27.84
CA ASN A 78 -16.87 -6.37 29.28
C ASN A 78 -17.16 -7.85 29.68
N ARG A 79 -16.76 -8.82 28.86
CA ARG A 79 -16.91 -10.27 29.12
C ARG A 79 -15.65 -10.82 29.82
N HIS A 80 -15.36 -10.28 31.00
CA HIS A 80 -14.05 -10.39 31.66
C HIS A 80 -13.54 -11.82 31.89
N SER A 81 -14.36 -12.72 32.43
CA SER A 81 -13.90 -14.11 32.70
C SER A 81 -13.50 -14.82 31.41
N ALA A 82 -14.31 -14.67 30.35
CA ALA A 82 -14.04 -15.29 29.06
C ALA A 82 -12.78 -14.69 28.39
N ALA A 83 -12.56 -13.38 28.55
CA ALA A 83 -11.35 -12.71 28.08
C ALA A 83 -10.09 -13.29 28.75
N LEU A 84 -10.11 -13.45 30.08
CA LEU A 84 -9.00 -14.01 30.85
C LEU A 84 -8.70 -15.46 30.48
N ASP A 85 -9.73 -16.28 30.26
CA ASP A 85 -9.55 -17.69 29.84
C ASP A 85 -8.88 -17.79 28.45
N ARG A 86 -9.25 -16.89 27.53
CA ARG A 86 -8.64 -16.82 26.20
C ARG A 86 -7.21 -16.29 26.24
N LEU A 87 -6.93 -15.30 27.08
CA LEU A 87 -5.57 -14.80 27.27
C LEU A 87 -4.64 -15.86 27.86
N ASP A 88 -5.08 -16.63 28.85
CA ASP A 88 -4.30 -17.75 29.40
C ASP A 88 -4.06 -18.84 28.34
N THR A 89 -5.05 -19.12 27.50
CA THR A 89 -4.90 -20.03 26.34
C THR A 89 -3.85 -19.51 25.35
N ALA A 90 -3.86 -18.21 25.03
CA ALA A 90 -2.87 -17.60 24.14
C ALA A 90 -1.45 -17.74 24.70
N ILE A 91 -1.27 -17.47 26.00
CA ILE A 91 0.02 -17.61 26.70
C ILE A 91 0.50 -19.06 26.68
N ALA A 92 -0.39 -20.02 26.92
CA ALA A 92 -0.08 -21.45 26.86
C ALA A 92 0.36 -21.90 25.46
N LEU A 93 -0.16 -21.26 24.42
CA LEU A 93 0.25 -21.47 23.02
C LEU A 93 1.50 -20.67 22.62
N GLY A 94 2.15 -19.96 23.54
CA GLY A 94 3.40 -19.24 23.27
C GLY A 94 3.21 -17.84 22.65
N LEU A 95 2.19 -17.10 23.12
CA LEU A 95 1.99 -15.68 22.81
C LEU A 95 3.31 -14.89 22.99
N GLN A 96 3.74 -14.20 21.92
CA GLN A 96 4.94 -13.36 21.99
C GLN A 96 4.64 -12.07 22.76
N THR A 97 5.63 -11.59 23.51
CA THR A 97 5.53 -10.34 24.29
C THR A 97 5.19 -9.16 23.40
N ARG A 98 5.77 -9.10 22.19
CA ARG A 98 5.42 -8.07 21.20
C ARG A 98 3.95 -8.10 20.83
N THR A 99 3.38 -9.28 20.57
CA THR A 99 1.95 -9.43 20.25
C THR A 99 1.09 -9.05 21.44
N ALA A 100 1.51 -9.38 22.66
CA ALA A 100 0.77 -9.07 23.88
C ALA A 100 0.68 -7.56 24.22
N ARG A 101 1.46 -6.71 23.54
CA ARG A 101 1.36 -5.24 23.62
C ARG A 101 0.42 -4.63 22.58
N LEU A 102 0.02 -5.40 21.56
CA LEU A 102 -0.96 -4.93 20.59
C LEU A 102 -2.32 -4.86 21.30
N LEU A 103 -3.05 -3.75 21.22
CA LEU A 103 -4.40 -3.65 21.80
C LEU A 103 -4.46 -3.75 23.33
N GLU A 104 -3.38 -3.41 24.05
CA GLU A 104 -3.37 -3.38 25.52
C GLU A 104 -4.48 -2.48 26.08
N GLU A 105 -4.83 -1.41 25.35
CA GLU A 105 -5.92 -0.49 25.68
C GLU A 105 -7.27 -1.20 25.87
N GLN A 106 -7.49 -2.34 25.20
CA GLN A 106 -8.74 -3.11 25.27
C GLN A 106 -8.90 -3.87 26.58
N PHE A 107 -7.82 -4.04 27.33
CA PHE A 107 -7.82 -4.75 28.62
C PHE A 107 -7.87 -3.80 29.82
N THR A 108 -8.02 -2.49 29.60
CA THR A 108 -8.05 -1.48 30.68
C THR A 108 -9.13 -1.76 31.73
N THR A 109 -10.27 -2.34 31.35
CA THR A 109 -11.34 -2.76 32.27
C THR A 109 -10.95 -3.91 33.21
N LEU A 110 -9.85 -4.61 32.91
CA LEU A 110 -9.29 -5.68 33.74
C LEU A 110 -8.15 -5.19 34.65
N PHE A 111 -7.77 -3.91 34.58
CA PHE A 111 -6.69 -3.37 35.41
C PHE A 111 -7.10 -3.42 36.89
N GLY A 112 -6.44 -4.28 37.66
CA GLY A 112 -6.75 -4.58 39.06
C GLY A 112 -7.31 -5.98 39.32
N ASP A 113 -7.67 -6.73 38.28
CA ASP A 113 -7.99 -8.16 38.40
C ASP A 113 -6.70 -8.96 38.68
N SER A 114 -6.70 -9.74 39.76
CA SER A 114 -5.52 -10.51 40.19
C SER A 114 -5.11 -11.58 39.19
N ARG A 115 -6.05 -12.17 38.44
CA ARG A 115 -5.73 -13.12 37.35
C ARG A 115 -5.06 -12.38 36.21
N TYR A 116 -5.56 -11.20 35.83
CA TYR A 116 -4.96 -10.40 34.76
C TYR A 116 -3.51 -10.02 35.09
N VAL A 117 -3.24 -9.55 36.32
CA VAL A 117 -1.88 -9.22 36.80
C VAL A 117 -0.96 -10.44 36.74
N ALA A 118 -1.45 -11.62 37.14
CA ALA A 118 -0.67 -12.86 37.05
C ALA A 118 -0.37 -13.24 35.59
N LEU A 119 -1.32 -13.11 34.67
CA LEU A 119 -1.12 -13.39 33.25
C LEU A 119 -0.11 -12.40 32.61
N GLN A 120 -0.17 -11.12 32.95
CA GLN A 120 0.80 -10.12 32.50
C GLN A 120 2.22 -10.44 33.00
N SER A 121 2.35 -10.89 34.25
CA SER A 121 3.64 -11.35 34.76
C SER A 121 4.16 -12.59 34.01
N LYS A 122 3.28 -13.52 33.61
CA LYS A 122 3.69 -14.67 32.79
C LYS A 122 4.22 -14.22 31.43
N ILE A 123 3.49 -13.32 30.75
CA ILE A 123 3.90 -12.74 29.46
C ILE A 123 5.28 -12.09 29.57
N GLY A 124 5.47 -11.18 30.53
CA GLY A 124 6.75 -10.48 30.71
C GLY A 124 7.94 -11.37 31.08
N SER A 125 7.68 -12.61 31.50
CA SER A 125 8.73 -13.61 31.81
C SER A 125 9.04 -14.57 30.65
N GLN A 126 8.21 -14.60 29.60
CA GLN A 126 8.45 -15.45 28.43
C GLN A 126 9.61 -14.90 27.59
N LYS A 127 10.50 -15.78 27.15
CA LYS A 127 11.49 -15.43 26.12
C LYS A 127 10.82 -15.53 24.75
N ASP A 128 10.71 -14.39 24.08
CA ASP A 128 10.34 -14.35 22.67
C ASP A 128 11.41 -15.11 21.88
N THR A 129 11.07 -16.32 21.44
CA THR A 129 11.93 -17.11 20.55
C THR A 129 11.17 -17.14 19.22
N PRO A 130 11.54 -16.29 18.25
CA PRO A 130 10.92 -16.36 16.94
C PRO A 130 11.19 -17.77 16.39
N PRO A 131 10.17 -18.45 15.88
CA PRO A 131 10.40 -19.70 15.19
C PRO A 131 10.99 -19.39 13.82
N GLU A 132 12.28 -19.07 13.78
CA GLU A 132 13.00 -18.97 12.53
C GLU A 132 13.22 -20.38 12.00
N GLY A 133 12.43 -20.77 11.00
CA GLY A 133 12.73 -21.97 10.21
C GLY A 133 14.07 -21.79 9.50
N THR A 134 14.97 -22.77 9.59
CA THR A 134 16.16 -22.80 8.76
C THR A 134 15.78 -23.30 7.36
N ALA A 135 15.93 -22.44 6.35
CA ALA A 135 15.75 -22.82 4.94
C ALA A 135 17.07 -23.33 4.35
N THR A 136 17.02 -24.45 3.61
CA THR A 136 18.17 -24.93 2.84
C THR A 136 18.01 -24.54 1.38
N PRO A 137 18.92 -23.72 0.81
CA PRO A 137 18.83 -23.33 -0.59
C PRO A 137 18.77 -24.53 -1.54
N SER A 138 17.72 -24.59 -2.38
CA SER A 138 17.52 -25.67 -3.35
C SER A 138 18.24 -25.37 -4.66
N ALA A 139 18.79 -26.40 -5.32
CA ALA A 139 19.46 -26.21 -6.61
C ALA A 139 18.45 -25.88 -7.71
N VAL A 140 18.79 -24.90 -8.57
CA VAL A 140 18.08 -24.67 -9.83
C VAL A 140 18.37 -25.83 -10.78
N SER A 141 17.34 -26.39 -11.41
CA SER A 141 17.46 -27.50 -12.37
C SER A 141 16.98 -27.06 -13.74
N GLY A 142 17.86 -27.09 -14.74
CA GLY A 142 17.58 -26.51 -16.06
C GLY A 142 17.24 -25.02 -15.93
N GLN A 143 16.05 -24.62 -16.38
CA GLN A 143 15.51 -23.26 -16.20
C GLN A 143 14.44 -23.21 -15.10
N THR A 144 14.45 -24.10 -14.11
CA THR A 144 13.38 -24.16 -13.10
C THR A 144 13.91 -24.05 -11.68
N ALA A 145 13.31 -23.15 -10.91
CA ALA A 145 13.53 -22.93 -9.49
C ALA A 145 12.24 -23.24 -8.71
N VAL A 146 12.20 -24.33 -7.95
CA VAL A 146 10.97 -24.77 -7.26
C VAL A 146 10.90 -24.24 -5.83
N VAL A 147 9.88 -23.46 -5.51
CA VAL A 147 9.54 -23.00 -4.15
C VAL A 147 8.91 -24.16 -3.37
N SER A 148 9.50 -24.50 -2.23
CA SER A 148 9.06 -25.59 -1.34
C SER A 148 9.32 -25.24 0.12
N SER A 149 8.77 -26.00 1.06
CA SER A 149 9.06 -25.82 2.49
C SER A 149 10.53 -26.07 2.86
N ILE A 150 11.29 -26.79 2.02
CA ILE A 150 12.71 -27.08 2.25
C ILE A 150 13.57 -25.83 2.10
N ASN A 151 13.26 -25.00 1.10
CA ASN A 151 14.04 -23.83 0.74
C ASN A 151 13.38 -22.51 1.07
N THR A 152 12.25 -22.54 1.78
CA THR A 152 11.53 -21.34 2.19
C THR A 152 11.49 -21.25 3.69
N ARG A 153 11.72 -20.05 4.23
CA ARG A 153 11.48 -19.72 5.64
C ARG A 153 10.51 -18.56 5.75
N TRP A 154 9.83 -18.45 6.89
CA TRP A 154 9.03 -17.29 7.26
C TRP A 154 9.86 -16.40 8.18
N GLU A 155 9.86 -15.10 7.91
CA GLU A 155 10.48 -14.10 8.75
C GLU A 155 9.36 -13.27 9.39
N THR A 156 9.19 -13.41 10.71
CA THR A 156 8.03 -12.88 11.43
C THR A 156 8.02 -11.35 11.49
N ASP A 157 9.17 -10.70 11.64
CA ASP A 157 9.24 -9.25 11.81
C ASP A 157 8.90 -8.48 10.54
N SER A 158 9.32 -9.02 9.40
CA SER A 158 9.05 -8.50 8.06
C SER A 158 7.81 -9.15 7.43
N GLU A 159 7.22 -10.17 8.06
CA GLU A 159 6.09 -10.93 7.54
C GLU A 159 6.31 -11.40 6.08
N THR A 160 7.52 -11.85 5.77
CA THR A 160 7.92 -12.29 4.44
C THR A 160 8.33 -13.75 4.40
N LEU A 161 8.08 -14.38 3.26
CA LEU A 161 8.63 -15.68 2.92
C LEU A 161 9.97 -15.46 2.21
N HIS A 162 11.03 -16.11 2.66
CA HIS A 162 12.34 -16.07 2.00
C HIS A 162 12.62 -17.41 1.33
N ALA A 163 12.49 -17.46 0.01
CA ALA A 163 12.79 -18.63 -0.80
C ALA A 163 14.21 -18.54 -1.37
N SER A 164 15.04 -19.54 -1.09
CA SER A 164 16.47 -19.52 -1.45
C SER A 164 16.83 -20.58 -2.49
N PHE A 165 17.63 -20.19 -3.48
CA PHE A 165 18.10 -21.05 -4.56
C PHE A 165 19.61 -21.04 -4.70
N ARG A 166 20.18 -22.15 -5.16
CA ARG A 166 21.58 -22.25 -5.60
C ARG A 166 21.61 -22.31 -7.12
N PHE A 167 22.23 -21.30 -7.71
CA PHE A 167 22.48 -21.24 -9.14
C PHE A 167 23.80 -21.95 -9.46
N SER A 168 23.83 -22.68 -10.57
CA SER A 168 25.10 -23.19 -11.09
C SER A 168 25.96 -22.03 -11.58
N ALA A 169 27.28 -22.23 -11.61
CA ALA A 169 28.18 -21.28 -12.26
C ALA A 169 27.74 -21.09 -13.72
N PRO A 170 27.64 -19.85 -14.22
CA PRO A 170 27.27 -19.61 -15.60
C PRO A 170 28.30 -20.31 -16.51
N LYS A 171 27.83 -21.13 -17.45
CA LYS A 171 28.68 -21.67 -18.50
C LYS A 171 28.90 -20.55 -19.53
N PRO A 172 30.16 -20.20 -19.90
CA PRO A 172 30.39 -19.14 -20.88
C PRO A 172 29.70 -19.36 -22.24
N ALA A 173 29.14 -18.27 -22.78
CA ALA A 173 28.92 -17.92 -24.18
C ALA A 173 28.18 -18.87 -25.16
N ALA A 174 27.55 -19.96 -24.73
CA ALA A 174 26.89 -20.89 -25.68
C ALA A 174 25.44 -20.53 -26.05
N ILE A 175 24.69 -19.82 -25.20
CA ILE A 175 23.24 -19.62 -25.36
C ILE A 175 22.94 -18.12 -25.48
N PRO A 176 22.14 -17.68 -26.47
CA PRO A 176 21.75 -16.26 -26.61
C PRO A 176 20.96 -15.78 -25.40
N VAL A 177 20.91 -14.47 -25.16
CA VAL A 177 20.06 -13.87 -24.13
C VAL A 177 18.60 -13.94 -24.57
N GLN A 178 18.31 -13.56 -25.82
CA GLN A 178 16.98 -13.62 -26.43
C GLN A 178 17.03 -14.25 -27.81
N THR A 179 15.95 -14.93 -28.22
CA THR A 179 15.86 -15.56 -29.55
C THR A 179 14.95 -14.81 -30.53
N ALA A 180 14.37 -13.68 -30.12
CA ALA A 180 13.60 -12.83 -31.02
C ALA A 180 14.46 -12.32 -32.18
N ASP A 181 13.87 -12.26 -33.37
CA ASP A 181 14.53 -11.78 -34.58
C ASP A 181 14.27 -10.29 -34.80
N ASP A 182 14.88 -9.45 -33.95
CA ASP A 182 14.84 -8.00 -34.08
C ASP A 182 16.17 -7.35 -33.67
N ARG A 183 16.33 -6.07 -34.05
CA ARG A 183 17.56 -5.30 -33.82
C ARG A 183 17.93 -5.20 -32.34
N SER A 184 16.95 -5.15 -31.44
CA SER A 184 17.19 -5.07 -29.99
C SER A 184 17.76 -6.38 -29.45
N ALA A 185 17.18 -7.53 -29.84
CA ALA A 185 17.70 -8.84 -29.48
C ALA A 185 19.11 -9.09 -30.08
N GLN A 186 19.34 -8.72 -31.34
CA GLN A 186 20.65 -8.82 -31.98
C GLN A 186 21.71 -7.99 -31.25
N ARG A 187 21.37 -6.74 -30.87
CA ARG A 187 22.25 -5.85 -30.10
C ARG A 187 22.60 -6.43 -28.72
N LEU A 188 21.59 -6.88 -27.98
CA LEU A 188 21.77 -7.46 -26.64
C LEU A 188 22.61 -8.74 -26.67
N ASN A 189 22.34 -9.63 -27.63
CA ASN A 189 23.13 -10.84 -27.83
C ASN A 189 24.59 -10.52 -28.19
N THR A 190 24.81 -9.53 -29.06
CA THR A 190 26.17 -9.07 -29.42
C THR A 190 26.94 -8.57 -28.19
N LEU A 191 26.30 -7.73 -27.37
CA LEU A 191 26.89 -7.24 -26.13
C LEU A 191 27.26 -8.38 -25.19
N TYR A 192 26.34 -9.32 -24.98
CA TYR A 192 26.55 -10.49 -24.13
C TYR A 192 27.70 -11.39 -24.62
N TYR A 193 27.71 -11.75 -25.92
CA TYR A 193 28.78 -12.58 -26.48
C TYR A 193 30.16 -11.90 -26.44
N SER A 194 30.20 -10.57 -26.46
CA SER A 194 31.44 -9.80 -26.28
C SER A 194 31.87 -9.62 -24.82
N GLY A 195 31.13 -10.17 -23.86
CA GLY A 195 31.39 -10.03 -22.42
C GLY A 195 31.03 -8.66 -21.84
N LYS A 196 30.36 -7.80 -22.61
CA LYS A 196 29.99 -6.43 -22.20
C LYS A 196 28.65 -6.34 -21.49
N ALA A 197 27.90 -7.43 -21.43
CA ALA A 197 26.59 -7.50 -20.77
C ALA A 197 26.47 -8.79 -19.95
N ALA A 198 25.77 -8.73 -18.82
CA ALA A 198 25.68 -9.80 -17.83
C ALA A 198 24.80 -11.00 -18.28
N GLY A 199 23.78 -10.74 -19.12
CA GLY A 199 22.75 -11.73 -19.43
C GLY A 199 21.79 -12.02 -18.27
N ASN A 200 20.99 -13.09 -18.37
CA ASN A 200 19.91 -13.41 -17.42
C ASN A 200 20.11 -14.71 -16.60
N HIS A 201 21.30 -15.33 -16.62
CA HIS A 201 21.56 -16.66 -16.01
C HIS A 201 21.23 -16.79 -14.51
N ARG A 202 21.13 -15.67 -13.79
CA ARG A 202 20.81 -15.62 -12.35
C ARG A 202 19.57 -14.78 -12.05
N ASP A 203 18.80 -14.45 -13.07
CA ASP A 203 17.55 -13.74 -12.92
C ASP A 203 16.41 -14.75 -12.82
N LEU A 204 15.45 -14.47 -11.95
CA LEU A 204 14.23 -15.22 -11.80
C LEU A 204 13.08 -14.52 -12.52
N TYR A 205 12.23 -15.34 -13.12
CA TYR A 205 10.91 -14.93 -13.57
C TYR A 205 9.82 -15.68 -12.81
N ASP A 206 8.99 -14.92 -12.11
CA ASP A 206 7.90 -15.43 -11.28
C ASP A 206 6.54 -15.14 -11.92
N ASN A 207 5.98 -16.13 -12.60
CA ASN A 207 4.62 -16.04 -13.14
C ASN A 207 3.60 -16.46 -12.09
N ARG A 208 2.61 -15.58 -11.87
CA ARG A 208 1.60 -15.73 -10.83
C ARG A 208 0.17 -15.71 -11.37
N ASP A 209 -0.03 -16.19 -12.58
CA ASP A 209 -1.35 -16.31 -13.22
C ASP A 209 -1.59 -17.69 -13.85
N GLY A 210 -0.81 -18.70 -13.45
CA GLY A 210 -0.93 -20.06 -13.98
C GLY A 210 -0.46 -20.19 -15.43
N GLY A 211 0.38 -19.27 -15.91
CA GLY A 211 0.89 -19.25 -17.28
C GLY A 211 -0.02 -18.56 -18.29
N HIS A 212 -1.04 -17.82 -17.84
CA HIS A 212 -2.02 -17.13 -18.69
C HIS A 212 -1.36 -16.02 -19.53
N SER A 213 -0.51 -15.20 -18.92
CA SER A 213 0.41 -14.30 -19.62
C SER A 213 1.84 -14.62 -19.22
N THR A 214 2.50 -15.50 -19.99
CA THR A 214 3.85 -15.96 -19.66
C THR A 214 4.92 -15.48 -20.65
N VAL A 215 6.11 -15.18 -20.12
CA VAL A 215 7.35 -15.14 -20.90
C VAL A 215 7.64 -16.58 -21.36
N LYS A 216 7.95 -16.78 -22.65
CA LYS A 216 8.23 -18.14 -23.14
C LYS A 216 9.68 -18.50 -22.85
N ARG A 217 9.90 -19.67 -22.23
CA ARG A 217 11.23 -20.26 -21.96
C ARG A 217 12.16 -20.26 -23.18
N LYS A 218 11.63 -20.53 -24.37
CA LYS A 218 12.39 -20.54 -25.63
C LYS A 218 12.81 -19.14 -26.11
N ASP A 219 12.05 -18.11 -25.74
CA ASP A 219 12.30 -16.73 -26.15
C ASP A 219 13.41 -16.09 -25.27
N MET A 220 13.55 -16.57 -24.03
CA MET A 220 14.50 -16.10 -23.00
C MET A 220 15.28 -17.27 -22.39
N PRO A 221 16.17 -17.95 -23.14
CA PRO A 221 16.73 -19.24 -22.73
C PRO A 221 17.70 -19.20 -21.55
N GLN A 222 18.17 -18.02 -21.12
CA GLN A 222 19.01 -17.85 -19.93
C GLN A 222 18.20 -17.66 -18.63
N LEU A 223 16.92 -17.32 -18.74
CA LEU A 223 16.08 -16.96 -17.60
C LEU A 223 15.68 -18.20 -16.80
N THR A 224 15.67 -18.09 -15.47
CA THR A 224 15.17 -19.15 -14.58
C THR A 224 13.74 -18.86 -14.19
N PHE A 225 12.86 -19.86 -14.29
CA PHE A 225 11.43 -19.73 -14.05
C PHE A 225 11.08 -20.32 -12.69
N VAL A 226 10.36 -19.54 -11.89
CA VAL A 226 9.86 -19.98 -10.60
C VAL A 226 8.67 -20.92 -10.80
N GLU A 227 8.71 -22.06 -10.12
CA GLU A 227 7.59 -22.99 -10.01
C GLU A 227 7.29 -23.25 -8.54
N TYR A 228 6.05 -23.63 -8.24
CA TYR A 228 5.59 -23.80 -6.86
C TYR A 228 5.33 -25.26 -6.55
N GLY A 229 5.88 -25.76 -5.44
CA GLY A 229 5.67 -27.10 -4.93
C GLY A 229 4.24 -27.35 -4.44
N ILE A 230 3.94 -28.59 -4.03
CA ILE A 230 2.58 -29.03 -3.68
C ILE A 230 1.98 -28.20 -2.53
N GLU A 231 2.73 -27.97 -1.45
CA GLU A 231 2.27 -27.23 -0.27
C GLU A 231 1.99 -25.75 -0.59
N ALA A 232 2.89 -25.13 -1.36
CA ALA A 232 2.72 -23.77 -1.85
C ALA A 232 1.46 -23.64 -2.73
N ARG A 233 1.23 -24.62 -3.61
CA ARG A 233 0.04 -24.67 -4.46
C ARG A 233 -1.25 -24.88 -3.68
N ALA A 234 -1.22 -25.73 -2.66
CA ALA A 234 -2.34 -25.96 -1.76
C ALA A 234 -2.71 -24.68 -1.00
N ALA A 235 -1.72 -23.88 -0.59
CA ALA A 235 -1.91 -22.58 0.03
C ALA A 235 -2.24 -21.44 -0.97
N ARG A 236 -2.30 -21.73 -2.28
CA ARG A 236 -2.62 -20.77 -3.36
C ARG A 236 -1.66 -19.58 -3.47
N ILE A 237 -0.43 -19.70 -2.94
CA ILE A 237 0.57 -18.62 -2.98
C ILE A 237 1.23 -18.42 -4.35
N GLN A 238 0.88 -19.22 -5.35
CA GLN A 238 1.38 -19.17 -6.73
C GLN A 238 0.56 -18.25 -7.65
N SER A 239 -0.54 -17.66 -7.16
CA SER A 239 -1.45 -16.86 -7.98
C SER A 239 -1.67 -15.47 -7.39
N SER A 240 -2.15 -14.52 -8.20
CA SER A 240 -2.42 -13.12 -7.82
C SER A 240 -1.14 -12.33 -7.48
N ILE A 241 -1.27 -11.24 -6.72
CA ILE A 241 -0.17 -10.41 -6.21
C ILE A 241 0.82 -11.28 -5.41
N ASN A 242 2.11 -10.95 -5.47
CA ASN A 242 3.10 -11.61 -4.62
C ASN A 242 2.77 -11.31 -3.13
N PRO A 243 2.50 -12.34 -2.29
CA PRO A 243 2.06 -12.16 -0.91
C PRO A 243 3.18 -11.75 0.05
N GLY A 244 4.39 -11.51 -0.44
CA GLY A 244 5.57 -11.22 0.40
C GLY A 244 6.67 -12.27 0.30
N ILE A 245 6.78 -12.96 -0.84
CA ILE A 245 7.90 -13.86 -1.15
C ILE A 245 9.06 -13.02 -1.68
N LEU A 246 10.21 -13.15 -1.02
CA LEU A 246 11.49 -12.63 -1.44
C LEU A 246 12.42 -13.78 -1.81
N TYR A 247 13.11 -13.63 -2.93
CA TYR A 247 14.10 -14.56 -3.42
C TYR A 247 15.52 -14.03 -3.19
N ASN A 248 16.49 -14.93 -3.09
CA ASN A 248 17.92 -14.56 -3.01
C ASN A 248 18.52 -14.20 -4.38
N ALA A 249 17.70 -13.78 -5.35
CA ALA A 249 18.09 -13.47 -6.71
C ALA A 249 17.23 -12.32 -7.27
N ILE A 250 17.77 -11.63 -8.27
CA ILE A 250 17.05 -10.59 -9.01
C ILE A 250 15.81 -11.22 -9.62
N THR A 251 14.64 -10.65 -9.36
CA THR A 251 13.38 -11.24 -9.79
C THR A 251 12.51 -10.21 -10.47
N PHE A 252 11.93 -10.58 -11.60
CA PHE A 252 10.74 -9.89 -12.09
C PHE A 252 9.61 -10.90 -12.26
N GLY A 253 8.38 -10.43 -12.23
CA GLY A 253 7.24 -11.34 -12.33
C GLY A 253 6.00 -10.64 -12.84
N ASN A 254 4.94 -11.42 -13.04
CA ASN A 254 3.67 -10.86 -13.47
C ASN A 254 2.47 -11.68 -12.98
N SER A 255 1.31 -11.04 -13.02
CA SER A 255 0.01 -11.73 -12.92
C SER A 255 -1.03 -10.99 -13.76
N SER A 256 -1.48 -11.59 -14.86
CA SER A 256 -2.56 -11.04 -15.69
C SER A 256 -3.96 -11.44 -15.18
N MET A 257 -4.17 -11.37 -13.87
CA MET A 257 -5.47 -11.58 -13.21
C MET A 257 -6.08 -10.24 -12.75
N ALA A 258 -7.35 -10.25 -12.34
CA ALA A 258 -8.02 -9.12 -11.70
C ALA A 258 -9.25 -9.61 -10.92
N ILE A 259 -9.76 -8.78 -10.02
CA ILE A 259 -11.06 -8.99 -9.36
C ILE A 259 -12.11 -8.33 -10.24
N ARG A 260 -12.97 -9.14 -10.88
CA ARG A 260 -13.87 -8.67 -11.96
C ARG A 260 -15.31 -8.47 -11.53
N ASP A 261 -15.72 -9.11 -10.45
CA ASP A 261 -17.11 -9.20 -10.02
C ASP A 261 -17.32 -8.50 -8.67
N GLY A 262 -18.54 -8.06 -8.44
CA GLY A 262 -18.96 -7.42 -7.19
C GLY A 262 -18.56 -5.94 -7.07
N PRO A 263 -19.02 -5.28 -5.99
CA PRO A 263 -18.79 -3.84 -5.78
C PRO A 263 -17.32 -3.46 -5.61
N PHE A 264 -16.48 -4.41 -5.19
CA PHE A 264 -15.06 -4.21 -4.92
C PHE A 264 -14.14 -4.68 -6.05
N TRP A 265 -14.67 -4.79 -7.29
CA TRP A 265 -13.85 -5.07 -8.48
C TRP A 265 -12.66 -4.11 -8.55
N ARG A 266 -11.51 -4.63 -9.00
CA ARG A 266 -10.24 -3.88 -9.09
C ARG A 266 -9.16 -4.67 -9.81
N SER A 267 -8.21 -3.96 -10.39
CA SER A 267 -6.95 -4.54 -10.83
C SER A 267 -6.08 -4.98 -9.66
N LEU A 268 -5.07 -5.81 -9.94
CA LEU A 268 -4.10 -6.22 -8.92
C LEU A 268 -3.23 -5.06 -8.42
N PRO A 269 -2.79 -4.09 -9.23
CA PRO A 269 -2.09 -2.92 -8.70
C PRO A 269 -2.95 -2.10 -7.75
N ARG A 270 -4.22 -1.82 -8.08
CA ARG A 270 -5.12 -1.10 -7.17
C ARG A 270 -5.33 -1.88 -5.89
N GLN A 271 -5.57 -3.19 -5.97
CA GLN A 271 -5.62 -4.07 -4.79
C GLN A 271 -4.33 -4.01 -3.95
N ALA A 272 -3.15 -4.01 -4.59
CA ALA A 272 -1.87 -3.99 -3.90
C ALA A 272 -1.63 -2.68 -3.14
N LEU A 273 -2.15 -1.55 -3.63
CA LEU A 273 -2.04 -0.24 -2.99
C LEU A 273 -3.08 -0.02 -1.90
N THR A 274 -4.27 -0.62 -2.00
CA THR A 274 -5.38 -0.38 -1.06
C THR A 274 -5.47 -1.39 0.08
N GLN A 275 -4.80 -2.53 -0.02
CA GLN A 275 -4.82 -3.54 1.05
C GLN A 275 -3.89 -3.18 2.22
N PRO A 276 -4.23 -3.53 3.47
CA PRO A 276 -3.37 -3.30 4.62
C PRO A 276 -1.94 -3.83 4.44
N GLY A 277 -0.96 -2.94 4.63
CA GLY A 277 0.47 -3.23 4.45
C GLY A 277 0.90 -3.56 3.03
N GLY A 278 0.04 -3.37 2.03
CA GLY A 278 0.31 -3.71 0.64
C GLY A 278 1.47 -2.91 0.05
N ALA A 279 1.46 -1.59 0.19
CA ALA A 279 2.56 -0.72 -0.24
C ALA A 279 3.89 -1.04 0.47
N THR A 280 3.86 -1.40 1.76
CA THR A 280 5.06 -1.83 2.48
C THR A 280 5.64 -3.13 1.91
N ARG A 281 4.79 -4.10 1.53
CA ARG A 281 5.24 -5.32 0.85
C ARG A 281 5.83 -5.01 -0.52
N LEU A 282 5.21 -4.12 -1.29
CA LEU A 282 5.73 -3.65 -2.57
C LEU A 282 7.09 -2.95 -2.42
N TYR A 283 7.28 -2.11 -1.40
CA TYR A 283 8.58 -1.51 -1.08
C TYR A 283 9.65 -2.57 -0.75
N ARG A 284 9.30 -3.56 0.08
CA ARG A 284 10.23 -4.66 0.42
C ARG A 284 10.65 -5.47 -0.80
N GLN A 285 9.72 -5.72 -1.72
CA GLN A 285 10.01 -6.33 -3.01
C GLN A 285 10.98 -5.46 -3.81
N TYR A 286 10.66 -4.18 -3.99
CA TYR A 286 11.46 -3.21 -4.73
C TYR A 286 12.91 -3.08 -4.21
N ALA A 287 13.06 -2.85 -2.90
CA ALA A 287 14.36 -2.79 -2.23
C ALA A 287 15.08 -4.16 -2.18
N GLY A 288 14.32 -5.25 -2.26
CA GLY A 288 14.83 -6.61 -2.34
C GLY A 288 15.19 -7.05 -3.77
N ASN A 289 15.25 -6.15 -4.75
CA ASN A 289 15.49 -6.46 -6.17
C ASN A 289 14.38 -7.29 -6.84
N HIS A 290 13.11 -7.02 -6.49
CA HIS A 290 11.92 -7.63 -7.11
C HIS A 290 11.04 -6.56 -7.75
N LEU A 291 10.58 -6.80 -8.98
CA LEU A 291 9.63 -5.92 -9.67
C LEU A 291 8.54 -6.73 -10.34
N TYR A 292 7.28 -6.42 -10.03
CA TYR A 292 6.14 -7.10 -10.63
C TYR A 292 5.40 -6.19 -11.63
N ILE A 293 4.94 -6.82 -12.70
CA ILE A 293 4.23 -6.18 -13.80
C ILE A 293 2.79 -6.71 -13.83
N TYR A 294 1.83 -5.79 -13.97
CA TYR A 294 0.41 -6.12 -13.99
C TYR A 294 -0.32 -5.30 -15.06
N PRO A 295 -1.40 -5.81 -15.66
CA PRO A 295 -2.31 -4.98 -16.44
C PRO A 295 -3.13 -4.03 -15.55
N GLU A 296 -3.52 -2.87 -16.07
CA GLU A 296 -4.40 -1.91 -15.37
C GLU A 296 -5.84 -2.41 -15.22
N HIS A 297 -6.33 -3.22 -16.17
CA HIS A 297 -7.67 -3.82 -16.14
C HIS A 297 -8.82 -2.90 -15.64
N ARG A 298 -9.23 -1.95 -16.48
CA ARG A 298 -10.34 -0.98 -16.27
C ARG A 298 -10.13 0.06 -15.16
N ASP A 299 -8.93 0.14 -14.60
CA ASP A 299 -8.60 1.17 -13.60
C ASP A 299 -8.03 2.45 -14.22
N HIS A 300 -7.76 2.46 -15.53
CA HIS A 300 -7.18 3.59 -16.24
C HIS A 300 -7.72 3.66 -17.68
N ASP A 301 -9.00 4.00 -17.82
CA ASP A 301 -9.69 4.09 -19.12
C ASP A 301 -10.70 5.27 -19.16
N PRO A 302 -11.15 5.70 -20.35
CA PRO A 302 -12.08 6.83 -20.46
C PRO A 302 -13.45 6.63 -19.79
N GLU A 303 -13.86 5.39 -19.48
CA GLU A 303 -15.15 5.11 -18.86
C GLU A 303 -15.11 5.44 -17.37
N PHE A 304 -14.03 5.09 -16.67
CA PHE A 304 -13.91 5.31 -15.22
C PHE A 304 -12.88 6.38 -14.82
N GLY A 305 -12.06 6.85 -15.74
CA GLY A 305 -10.93 7.71 -15.42
C GLY A 305 -9.73 6.93 -14.88
N ASP A 306 -8.86 7.63 -14.15
CA ASP A 306 -7.80 7.00 -13.37
C ASP A 306 -8.25 6.73 -11.94
N LEU A 307 -8.36 5.44 -11.60
CA LEU A 307 -8.80 4.94 -10.30
C LEU A 307 -7.66 4.61 -9.35
N PHE A 308 -6.39 4.76 -9.75
CA PHE A 308 -5.27 4.48 -8.85
C PHE A 308 -5.20 5.55 -7.75
N PRO A 309 -5.14 5.17 -6.46
CA PRO A 309 -5.09 6.15 -5.38
C PRO A 309 -3.70 6.77 -5.18
N ALA A 310 -2.67 6.17 -5.78
CA ALA A 310 -1.29 6.63 -5.68
C ALA A 310 -0.46 6.16 -6.87
N ASN A 311 0.57 6.92 -7.21
CA ASN A 311 1.66 6.46 -8.07
C ASN A 311 2.79 5.92 -7.20
N THR A 312 3.49 4.87 -7.65
CA THR A 312 4.62 4.29 -6.90
C THR A 312 5.69 3.77 -7.86
N PRO A 313 6.96 3.64 -7.42
CA PRO A 313 8.00 3.02 -8.24
C PRO A 313 8.07 1.50 -8.05
N TYR A 314 7.17 0.91 -7.26
CA TYR A 314 7.32 -0.48 -6.80
C TYR A 314 6.79 -1.55 -7.76
N LEU A 315 6.05 -1.12 -8.79
CA LEU A 315 5.46 -1.99 -9.79
C LEU A 315 5.45 -1.28 -11.15
N LEU A 316 5.21 -2.05 -12.22
CA LEU A 316 4.88 -1.49 -13.52
C LEU A 316 3.46 -1.90 -13.90
N ILE A 317 2.67 -0.93 -14.35
CA ILE A 317 1.30 -1.18 -14.82
C ILE A 317 1.26 -1.02 -16.33
N ALA A 318 0.76 -2.03 -17.04
CA ALA A 318 0.57 -1.98 -18.49
C ALA A 318 -0.85 -1.54 -18.84
N GLN A 319 -1.00 -0.69 -19.87
CA GLN A 319 -2.31 -0.32 -20.38
C GLN A 319 -3.02 -1.52 -21.01
N GLY A 320 -4.26 -1.78 -20.59
CA GLY A 320 -5.11 -2.85 -21.08
C GLY A 320 -5.27 -4.00 -20.09
N SER A 321 -5.60 -5.17 -20.64
CA SER A 321 -5.94 -6.39 -19.88
C SER A 321 -4.92 -7.51 -20.12
N SER A 322 -5.31 -8.78 -19.98
CA SER A 322 -4.39 -9.92 -20.10
C SER A 322 -3.49 -9.84 -21.33
N LYS A 323 -2.18 -10.14 -21.15
CA LYS A 323 -1.11 -10.10 -22.17
C LYS A 323 -0.57 -8.72 -22.53
N SER A 324 -1.19 -7.62 -22.07
CA SER A 324 -0.64 -6.27 -22.23
C SER A 324 0.68 -6.06 -21.48
N ASP A 325 0.94 -6.86 -20.45
CA ASP A 325 2.16 -6.87 -19.64
C ASP A 325 3.40 -7.41 -20.38
N LYS A 326 3.24 -8.12 -21.50
CA LYS A 326 4.35 -8.78 -22.21
C LYS A 326 5.45 -7.85 -22.73
N PRO A 327 5.16 -6.71 -23.37
CA PRO A 327 6.20 -5.77 -23.80
C PRO A 327 7.01 -5.24 -22.62
N LEU A 328 6.35 -4.97 -21.49
CA LEU A 328 7.01 -4.50 -20.27
C LEU A 328 7.89 -5.58 -19.65
N MET A 329 7.42 -6.82 -19.57
CA MET A 329 8.24 -7.96 -19.12
C MET A 329 9.48 -8.14 -19.99
N ARG A 330 9.33 -8.01 -21.32
CA ARG A 330 10.47 -8.08 -22.25
C ARG A 330 11.46 -6.93 -22.02
N ALA A 331 10.97 -5.72 -21.80
CA ALA A 331 11.80 -4.56 -21.51
C ALA A 331 12.62 -4.74 -20.22
N VAL A 332 11.97 -5.14 -19.12
CA VAL A 332 12.65 -5.41 -17.84
C VAL A 332 13.72 -6.49 -18.00
N ALA A 333 13.39 -7.63 -18.63
CA ALA A 333 14.36 -8.70 -18.87
C ALA A 333 15.57 -8.23 -19.70
N SER A 334 15.34 -7.35 -20.68
CA SER A 334 16.38 -6.78 -21.55
C SER A 334 17.29 -5.81 -20.82
N ILE A 335 16.73 -4.93 -19.98
CA ILE A 335 17.50 -4.00 -19.14
C ILE A 335 18.40 -4.80 -18.19
N LEU A 336 17.81 -5.77 -17.47
CA LEU A 336 18.55 -6.63 -16.54
C LEU A 336 19.71 -7.36 -17.21
N ALA A 337 19.51 -7.84 -18.44
CA ALA A 337 20.56 -8.51 -19.19
C ALA A 337 21.66 -7.57 -19.70
N ALA A 338 21.29 -6.33 -20.03
CA ALA A 338 22.15 -5.36 -20.71
C ALA A 338 23.16 -4.67 -19.78
N PHE A 339 22.93 -4.67 -18.46
CA PHE A 339 23.92 -4.17 -17.50
C PHE A 339 25.28 -4.85 -17.71
N LYS A 340 26.36 -4.08 -17.57
CA LYS A 340 27.70 -4.66 -17.45
C LYS A 340 27.74 -5.60 -16.24
N PRO A 341 28.49 -6.72 -16.28
CA PRO A 341 28.54 -7.68 -15.18
C PRO A 341 28.81 -7.05 -13.81
N GLU A 342 29.85 -6.23 -13.71
CA GLU A 342 30.27 -5.54 -12.49
C GLU A 342 29.22 -4.54 -11.97
N VAL A 343 28.52 -3.85 -12.86
CA VAL A 343 27.44 -2.94 -12.50
C VAL A 343 26.25 -3.73 -11.95
N LYS A 344 25.86 -4.82 -12.61
CA LYS A 344 24.72 -5.64 -12.16
C LYS A 344 24.96 -6.24 -10.77
N ASP A 345 26.18 -6.71 -10.51
CA ASP A 345 26.54 -7.24 -9.19
C ASP A 345 26.53 -6.16 -8.11
N PHE A 346 27.07 -4.98 -8.39
CA PHE A 346 27.00 -3.84 -7.49
C PHE A 346 25.56 -3.44 -7.17
N LEU A 347 24.70 -3.32 -8.18
CA LEU A 347 23.29 -3.00 -8.01
C LEU A 347 22.57 -4.05 -7.15
N ARG A 348 22.85 -5.34 -7.39
CA ARG A 348 22.27 -6.45 -6.63
C ARG A 348 22.63 -6.36 -5.15
N GLU A 349 23.90 -6.13 -4.84
CA GLU A 349 24.41 -6.10 -3.46
C GLU A 349 23.90 -4.90 -2.66
N HIS A 350 23.59 -3.80 -3.33
CA HIS A 350 23.08 -2.57 -2.70
C HIS A 350 21.55 -2.42 -2.75
N GLY A 351 20.82 -3.41 -3.31
CA GLY A 351 19.36 -3.34 -3.44
C GLY A 351 18.88 -2.27 -4.44
N LEU A 352 19.70 -1.94 -5.44
CA LEU A 352 19.48 -0.86 -6.40
C LEU A 352 19.05 -1.34 -7.79
N VAL A 353 18.87 -2.65 -8.01
CA VAL A 353 18.53 -3.17 -9.35
C VAL A 353 17.21 -2.58 -9.84
N MET A 354 16.15 -2.63 -9.03
CA MET A 354 14.84 -2.15 -9.46
C MET A 354 14.71 -0.64 -9.54
N PRO A 355 15.32 0.15 -8.63
CA PRO A 355 15.49 1.59 -8.83
C PRO A 355 16.12 1.95 -10.18
N ILE A 356 17.21 1.29 -10.56
CA ILE A 356 17.87 1.59 -11.82
C ILE A 356 17.05 1.08 -13.02
N VAL A 357 16.39 -0.07 -12.90
CA VAL A 357 15.44 -0.55 -13.93
C VAL A 357 14.30 0.46 -14.14
N GLN A 358 13.68 0.98 -13.08
CA GLN A 358 12.63 2.01 -13.18
C GLN A 358 13.14 3.29 -13.85
N MET A 359 14.34 3.74 -13.47
CA MET A 359 14.96 4.93 -14.08
C MET A 359 15.15 4.72 -15.59
N ILE A 360 15.78 3.61 -16.00
CA ILE A 360 16.06 3.31 -17.40
C ILE A 360 14.78 3.07 -18.18
N PHE A 361 13.81 2.34 -17.61
CA PHE A 361 12.54 2.06 -18.25
C PHE A 361 11.80 3.36 -18.59
N ARG A 362 11.70 4.29 -17.64
CA ARG A 362 11.03 5.58 -17.86
C ARG A 362 11.77 6.48 -18.85
N ARG A 363 13.11 6.50 -18.81
CA ARG A 363 13.96 7.22 -19.79
C ARG A 363 14.03 6.59 -21.17
N GLY A 364 13.61 5.33 -21.29
CA GLY A 364 13.59 4.57 -22.53
C GLY A 364 12.21 4.52 -23.17
N MET A 365 11.27 5.36 -22.72
CA MET A 365 9.99 5.54 -23.40
C MET A 365 10.17 6.54 -24.55
N ASP A 366 9.55 6.29 -25.71
CA ASP A 366 9.67 7.14 -26.90
C ASP A 366 9.38 8.64 -26.65
N PRO A 367 8.41 9.03 -25.79
CA PRO A 367 8.18 10.45 -25.48
C PRO A 367 9.29 11.12 -24.66
N VAL A 368 10.23 10.35 -24.09
CA VAL A 368 11.22 10.82 -23.11
C VAL A 368 12.61 10.90 -23.75
N SER A 369 12.91 12.05 -24.35
CA SER A 369 14.15 12.26 -25.12
C SER A 369 15.30 12.87 -24.31
N ASP A 370 14.99 13.69 -23.30
CA ASP A 370 15.98 14.43 -22.50
C ASP A 370 15.59 14.49 -21.00
N ASP A 371 16.39 15.22 -20.21
CA ASP A 371 16.16 15.38 -18.76
C ASP A 371 14.93 16.22 -18.43
N ALA A 372 14.57 17.21 -19.26
CA ALA A 372 13.38 18.01 -19.04
C ALA A 372 12.11 17.17 -19.29
N ALA A 373 12.12 16.34 -20.33
CA ALA A 373 11.08 15.37 -20.60
C ALA A 373 11.01 14.31 -19.48
N TYR A 374 12.16 13.88 -18.95
CA TYR A 374 12.21 12.98 -17.79
C TYR A 374 11.57 13.64 -16.56
N LEU A 375 11.89 14.90 -16.26
CA LEU A 375 11.30 15.65 -15.15
C LEU A 375 9.91 16.21 -15.50
N SER A 376 9.03 15.38 -16.06
CA SER A 376 7.66 15.74 -16.42
C SER A 376 6.65 14.64 -16.09
N GLY A 377 5.38 15.02 -15.93
CA GLY A 377 4.29 14.06 -15.71
C GLY A 377 4.18 12.97 -16.78
N ALA A 378 4.51 13.30 -18.04
CA ALA A 378 4.41 12.37 -19.16
C ALA A 378 5.43 11.21 -19.10
N ALA A 379 6.60 11.42 -18.50
CA ALA A 379 7.59 10.36 -18.26
C ALA A 379 7.22 9.47 -17.06
N HIS A 380 6.29 9.94 -16.24
CA HIS A 380 5.92 9.32 -14.97
C HIS A 380 4.45 8.91 -14.86
N PRO A 381 3.87 8.24 -15.88
CA PRO A 381 2.48 7.82 -15.81
C PRO A 381 2.30 6.71 -14.76
N SER A 382 1.06 6.53 -14.31
CA SER A 382 0.67 5.35 -13.52
C SER A 382 0.65 4.09 -14.36
N VAL A 383 0.27 4.23 -15.63
CA VAL A 383 0.09 3.15 -16.59
C VAL A 383 0.92 3.41 -17.84
N PHE A 384 1.69 2.41 -18.26
CA PHE A 384 2.57 2.49 -19.41
C PHE A 384 1.95 1.85 -20.64
N GLU A 385 2.06 2.55 -21.76
CA GLU A 385 1.73 2.03 -23.09
C GLU A 385 2.88 1.17 -23.59
N GLY A 386 2.63 -0.12 -23.80
CA GLY A 386 3.66 -1.05 -24.29
C GLY A 386 4.21 -0.71 -25.67
N SER A 387 3.43 0.02 -26.49
CA SER A 387 3.82 0.50 -27.81
C SER A 387 4.84 1.65 -27.77
N ALA A 388 4.94 2.39 -26.65
CA ALA A 388 5.86 3.50 -26.49
C ALA A 388 7.23 3.07 -25.94
N ILE A 389 7.49 1.77 -25.81
CA ILE A 389 8.76 1.22 -25.31
C ILE A 389 9.83 1.30 -26.41
N ASN A 390 10.88 2.07 -26.16
CA ASN A 390 12.09 2.05 -26.97
C ASN A 390 13.10 1.03 -26.42
N LEU A 391 12.93 -0.23 -26.79
CA LEU A 391 13.74 -1.31 -26.26
C LEU A 391 15.23 -1.17 -26.59
N PHE A 392 15.56 -0.63 -27.77
CA PHE A 392 16.95 -0.42 -28.19
C PHE A 392 17.66 0.61 -27.31
N GLU A 393 17.00 1.75 -27.03
CA GLU A 393 17.52 2.78 -26.13
C GLU A 393 17.64 2.28 -24.70
N MET A 394 16.66 1.50 -24.20
CA MET A 394 16.76 0.91 -22.86
C MET A 394 18.00 0.01 -22.71
N ILE A 395 18.29 -0.82 -23.71
CA ILE A 395 19.50 -1.67 -23.74
C ILE A 395 20.77 -0.80 -23.78
N ALA A 396 20.78 0.26 -24.60
CA ALA A 396 21.91 1.15 -24.71
C ALA A 396 22.21 1.88 -23.39
N ARG A 397 21.19 2.46 -22.74
CA ARG A 397 21.32 3.16 -21.46
C ARG A 397 21.79 2.23 -20.34
N ALA A 398 21.22 1.02 -20.23
CA ALA A 398 21.64 0.03 -19.26
C ALA A 398 23.12 -0.37 -19.42
N ASN A 399 23.58 -0.50 -20.67
CA ASN A 399 24.96 -0.88 -20.96
C ASN A 399 25.95 0.29 -20.84
N GLN A 400 25.49 1.53 -20.90
CA GLN A 400 26.32 2.74 -20.74
C GLN A 400 26.53 3.13 -19.28
N LEU A 401 25.67 2.69 -18.36
CA LEU A 401 25.80 2.99 -16.94
C LEU A 401 27.18 2.56 -16.41
N ASN A 402 27.86 3.47 -15.71
CA ASN A 402 29.11 3.19 -15.02
C ASN A 402 28.85 3.01 -13.52
N LEU A 403 29.77 2.32 -12.85
CA LEU A 403 29.65 1.97 -11.43
C LEU A 403 29.58 3.24 -10.56
N GLU A 404 30.45 4.20 -10.87
CA GLU A 404 30.64 5.48 -10.18
C GLU A 404 29.51 6.50 -10.41
N ASP A 405 28.62 6.22 -11.37
CA ASP A 405 27.54 7.12 -11.77
C ASP A 405 26.16 6.60 -11.31
N VAL A 406 26.09 5.41 -10.70
CA VAL A 406 24.84 4.82 -10.20
C VAL A 406 24.13 5.79 -9.25
N PRO A 407 22.91 6.25 -9.59
CA PRO A 407 22.13 7.12 -8.70
C PRO A 407 21.48 6.32 -7.56
N PRO A 408 21.11 7.00 -6.46
CA PRO A 408 20.49 6.36 -5.30
C PRO A 408 19.01 6.00 -5.53
N MET A 409 18.45 5.27 -4.57
CA MET A 409 17.00 5.17 -4.38
C MET A 409 16.56 6.25 -3.37
N VAL A 410 15.64 7.12 -3.77
CA VAL A 410 15.11 8.17 -2.88
C VAL A 410 14.39 7.56 -1.67
N ARG A 411 14.68 8.11 -0.48
CA ARG A 411 14.12 7.74 0.82
C ARG A 411 13.41 8.93 1.46
N LEU A 412 12.09 8.89 1.49
CA LEU A 412 11.17 9.88 2.02
C LEU A 412 10.74 9.55 3.45
N SER A 413 10.60 10.61 4.25
CA SER A 413 10.01 10.59 5.59
C SER A 413 9.10 11.81 5.75
N VAL A 414 7.85 11.58 6.15
CA VAL A 414 6.92 12.67 6.53
C VAL A 414 7.29 13.13 7.94
N LEU A 415 7.69 14.39 8.09
CA LEU A 415 8.11 14.96 9.36
C LEU A 415 6.93 15.55 10.14
N GLU A 416 6.00 16.15 9.40
CA GLU A 416 4.83 16.84 9.94
C GLU A 416 3.78 17.01 8.84
N GLU A 417 2.51 16.96 9.21
CA GLU A 417 1.42 17.24 8.28
C GLU A 417 0.17 17.78 8.98
N THR A 418 -0.67 18.46 8.20
CA THR A 418 -1.96 18.95 8.69
C THR A 418 -2.85 17.78 9.11
N ALA A 419 -3.17 17.71 10.40
CA ALA A 419 -4.09 16.70 10.92
C ALA A 419 -5.55 17.12 10.73
N ALA A 420 -6.36 16.21 10.16
CA ALA A 420 -7.81 16.32 10.24
C ALA A 420 -8.28 16.12 11.69
N ARG A 421 -9.31 16.86 12.09
CA ARG A 421 -9.98 16.75 13.39
C ARG A 421 -11.22 15.85 13.22
N PRO A 422 -11.25 14.67 13.87
CA PRO A 422 -12.42 13.82 13.89
C PRO A 422 -13.68 14.59 14.29
N GLU A 423 -14.80 14.24 13.68
CA GLU A 423 -16.15 14.77 13.94
C GLU A 423 -16.36 16.24 13.56
N LEU A 424 -15.29 17.00 13.29
CA LEU A 424 -15.37 18.40 12.90
C LEU A 424 -15.16 18.61 11.40
N ASP A 425 -14.02 18.13 10.90
CA ASP A 425 -13.68 18.20 9.48
C ASP A 425 -13.43 16.81 8.88
N SER A 426 -13.24 15.75 9.68
CA SER A 426 -13.31 14.35 9.22
C SER A 426 -14.53 13.62 9.78
N PHE A 427 -15.40 13.15 8.89
CA PHE A 427 -16.59 12.36 9.22
C PHE A 427 -16.41 10.88 8.87
N SER A 428 -15.18 10.37 8.98
CA SER A 428 -14.86 8.97 8.68
C SER A 428 -14.03 8.36 9.80
N PRO A 429 -14.27 7.09 10.17
CA PRO A 429 -13.37 6.36 11.07
C PRO A 429 -12.06 5.95 10.40
N GLN A 430 -11.93 6.10 9.08
CA GLN A 430 -10.73 5.74 8.33
C GLN A 430 -9.72 6.89 8.32
N SER A 431 -8.43 6.54 8.37
CA SER A 431 -7.32 7.49 8.23
C SER A 431 -7.29 8.12 6.82
N GLU A 432 -6.76 9.34 6.74
CA GLU A 432 -6.32 9.94 5.48
C GLU A 432 -4.98 9.36 5.01
N THR A 433 -4.14 8.85 5.91
CA THR A 433 -2.91 8.13 5.54
C THR A 433 -3.26 6.80 4.90
N LEU A 434 -3.01 6.68 3.59
CA LEU A 434 -3.10 5.39 2.91
C LEU A 434 -1.86 4.54 3.22
N PHE A 435 -0.67 5.14 3.04
CA PHE A 435 0.59 4.56 3.44
C PHE A 435 1.70 5.61 3.47
N ASP A 436 2.73 5.32 4.28
CA ASP A 436 4.03 5.96 4.26
C ASP A 436 5.10 4.89 4.03
N THR A 437 5.82 4.99 2.92
CA THR A 437 6.92 4.09 2.59
C THR A 437 8.12 4.90 2.10
N PRO A 438 9.35 4.37 2.16
CA PRO A 438 10.53 5.16 1.83
C PRO A 438 10.55 5.72 0.41
N SER A 439 9.86 5.16 -0.59
CA SER A 439 9.82 5.78 -1.94
C SER A 439 8.41 6.10 -2.42
N ALA A 440 7.41 6.07 -1.53
CA ALA A 440 6.04 6.47 -1.85
C ALA A 440 5.25 6.87 -0.59
N VAL A 441 4.65 8.05 -0.60
CA VAL A 441 3.76 8.59 0.42
C VAL A 441 2.39 8.82 -0.23
N ALA A 442 1.31 8.38 0.41
CA ALA A 442 -0.04 8.55 -0.16
C ALA A 442 -1.07 8.97 0.87
N ARG A 443 -1.95 9.90 0.47
CA ARG A 443 -3.06 10.43 1.26
C ARG A 443 -4.38 10.31 0.50
N ILE A 444 -5.44 9.89 1.21
CA ILE A 444 -6.83 9.94 0.77
C ILE A 444 -7.48 11.16 1.44
N VAL A 445 -7.90 12.15 0.66
CA VAL A 445 -8.39 13.44 1.18
C VAL A 445 -9.87 13.33 1.56
N ARG A 446 -10.14 12.87 2.79
CA ARG A 446 -11.49 12.61 3.32
C ARG A 446 -12.10 13.81 4.03
N SER A 447 -11.25 14.63 4.63
CA SER A 447 -11.62 15.74 5.49
C SER A 447 -11.94 17.00 4.71
N THR A 448 -12.78 17.86 5.26
CA THR A 448 -13.19 19.13 4.64
C THR A 448 -12.17 20.24 4.76
N VAL A 449 -11.01 20.00 5.42
CA VAL A 449 -9.88 20.93 5.41
C VAL A 449 -9.56 21.30 3.95
N PHE A 450 -9.24 22.56 3.65
CA PHE A 450 -8.99 22.99 2.29
C PHE A 450 -7.57 22.66 1.83
N SER A 451 -6.55 23.04 2.61
CA SER A 451 -5.15 22.85 2.25
C SER A 451 -4.47 21.84 3.14
N ARG A 452 -3.66 20.96 2.55
CA ARG A 452 -2.77 20.03 3.25
C ARG A 452 -1.36 20.57 3.20
N GLN A 453 -0.86 20.97 4.36
CA GLN A 453 0.55 21.25 4.55
C GLN A 453 1.26 19.98 4.99
N MET A 454 2.39 19.68 4.36
CA MET A 454 3.21 18.51 4.67
C MET A 454 4.68 18.89 4.58
N ARG A 455 5.42 18.71 5.68
CA ARG A 455 6.87 18.83 5.69
C ARG A 455 7.50 17.46 5.48
N VAL A 456 8.27 17.30 4.41
CA VAL A 456 8.80 16.01 3.98
C VAL A 456 10.31 16.12 3.80
N SER A 457 11.02 15.08 4.22
CA SER A 457 12.47 14.96 4.05
C SER A 457 12.81 13.81 3.12
N ALA A 458 13.77 14.04 2.24
CA ALA A 458 14.49 13.04 1.45
C ALA A 458 15.93 12.81 1.97
N ALA A 459 16.30 13.37 3.14
CA ALA A 459 17.66 13.41 3.66
C ALA A 459 18.24 12.02 4.01
N ASP A 460 17.40 11.01 4.19
CA ASP A 460 17.83 9.62 4.40
C ASP A 460 18.31 8.95 3.09
N THR A 461 18.23 9.65 1.96
CA THR A 461 18.75 9.18 0.67
C THR A 461 20.27 9.25 0.67
N VAL A 462 20.93 8.12 0.43
CA VAL A 462 22.39 8.01 0.39
C VAL A 462 22.83 7.61 -1.02
N ASP A 463 23.71 8.42 -1.63
CA ASP A 463 24.37 8.05 -2.87
C ASP A 463 25.30 6.86 -2.64
N PRO A 464 25.19 5.78 -3.44
CA PRO A 464 25.97 4.57 -3.21
C PRO A 464 27.47 4.76 -3.46
N ASN A 465 27.87 5.85 -4.11
CA ASN A 465 29.25 6.23 -4.38
C ASN A 465 29.69 7.46 -3.54
N GLY A 466 28.87 7.89 -2.58
CA GLY A 466 29.18 9.03 -1.70
C GLY A 466 29.15 10.40 -2.39
N ARG A 467 28.52 10.51 -3.58
CA ARG A 467 28.39 11.79 -4.29
C ARG A 467 27.42 12.71 -3.55
N LYS A 468 27.66 14.02 -3.63
CA LYS A 468 26.73 15.01 -3.09
C LYS A 468 25.42 14.96 -3.88
N LEU A 469 24.30 14.93 -3.18
CA LEU A 469 22.97 14.92 -3.77
C LEU A 469 22.35 16.32 -3.77
N THR A 470 21.50 16.55 -4.77
CA THR A 470 20.51 17.63 -4.81
C THR A 470 19.17 17.01 -5.15
N PHE A 471 18.07 17.61 -4.67
CA PHE A 471 16.74 17.04 -4.81
C PHE A 471 15.84 17.94 -5.65
N HIS A 472 15.08 17.30 -6.54
CA HIS A 472 14.14 17.98 -7.42
C HIS A 472 12.73 17.45 -7.13
N TRP A 473 11.83 18.38 -6.84
CA TRP A 473 10.45 18.12 -6.48
C TRP A 473 9.55 18.68 -7.57
N ILE A 474 8.88 17.79 -8.30
CA ILE A 474 8.17 18.14 -9.54
C ILE A 474 6.70 17.77 -9.40
N VAL A 475 5.79 18.70 -9.68
CA VAL A 475 4.36 18.35 -9.84
C VAL A 475 4.23 17.53 -11.12
N LEU A 476 3.97 16.24 -10.96
CA LEU A 476 3.79 15.30 -12.07
C LEU A 476 2.33 15.22 -12.49
N ARG A 477 1.39 15.52 -11.60
CA ARG A 477 -0.05 15.57 -11.88
C ARG A 477 -0.76 16.51 -10.92
N GLY A 478 -1.82 17.15 -11.39
CA GLY A 478 -2.57 18.17 -10.66
C GLY A 478 -2.39 19.54 -11.30
N ASP A 479 -2.90 20.57 -10.63
CA ASP A 479 -2.74 21.95 -11.05
C ASP A 479 -1.47 22.52 -10.41
N ALA A 480 -0.39 22.59 -11.20
CA ALA A 480 0.91 23.05 -10.71
C ALA A 480 0.89 24.51 -10.22
N ASP A 481 0.01 25.35 -10.74
CA ASP A 481 -0.08 26.76 -10.33
C ASP A 481 -0.70 26.93 -8.93
N ARG A 482 -1.33 25.87 -8.42
CA ARG A 482 -1.99 25.86 -7.09
C ARG A 482 -1.18 25.13 -6.02
N ILE A 483 -0.14 24.41 -6.41
CA ILE A 483 0.68 23.60 -5.51
C ILE A 483 1.96 24.36 -5.19
N GLU A 484 2.22 24.59 -3.91
CA GLU A 484 3.46 25.25 -3.47
C GLU A 484 4.45 24.21 -2.94
N ILE A 485 5.71 24.34 -3.38
CA ILE A 485 6.83 23.51 -2.94
C ILE A 485 7.96 24.44 -2.50
N THR A 486 8.22 24.50 -1.20
CA THR A 486 9.22 25.41 -0.63
C THR A 486 10.38 24.63 -0.03
N ALA A 487 11.55 24.73 -0.65
CA ALA A 487 12.79 24.16 -0.12
C ALA A 487 13.17 24.79 1.22
N GLN A 488 13.54 23.95 2.19
CA GLN A 488 13.91 24.38 3.54
C GLN A 488 15.44 24.38 3.75
N ASN A 489 16.21 23.96 2.74
CA ASN A 489 17.66 23.89 2.74
C ASN A 489 18.23 23.93 1.31
N ASP A 490 19.54 24.19 1.20
CA ASP A 490 20.23 24.47 -0.08
C ASP A 490 20.20 23.31 -1.08
N ASP A 491 20.21 22.08 -0.61
CA ASP A 491 20.14 20.88 -1.46
C ASP A 491 18.70 20.43 -1.74
N ALA A 492 17.71 21.14 -1.19
CA ALA A 492 16.29 20.81 -1.21
C ALA A 492 15.97 19.40 -0.68
N SER A 493 16.82 18.80 0.16
CA SER A 493 16.54 17.51 0.79
C SER A 493 15.39 17.57 1.79
N THR A 494 14.90 18.75 2.17
CA THR A 494 13.66 18.92 2.93
C THR A 494 12.82 20.03 2.30
N VAL A 495 11.52 19.78 2.16
CA VAL A 495 10.57 20.74 1.61
C VAL A 495 9.33 20.84 2.50
N GLU A 496 8.66 21.99 2.41
CA GLU A 496 7.28 22.16 2.81
C GLU A 496 6.40 22.13 1.55
N LEU A 497 5.39 21.29 1.56
CA LEU A 497 4.40 21.13 0.50
C LEU A 497 3.08 21.71 0.96
N THR A 498 2.44 22.52 0.13
CA THR A 498 1.06 22.99 0.34
C THR A 498 0.20 22.54 -0.84
N VAL A 499 -0.73 21.62 -0.58
CA VAL A 499 -1.64 21.07 -1.59
C VAL A 499 -3.08 21.45 -1.23
N PRO A 500 -3.70 22.42 -1.93
CA PRO A 500 -5.10 22.77 -1.72
C PRO A 500 -6.02 21.69 -2.28
N TRP A 501 -7.32 21.80 -1.98
CA TRP A 501 -8.38 21.01 -2.60
C TRP A 501 -8.24 21.04 -4.12
N HIS A 502 -8.19 19.87 -4.76
CA HIS A 502 -8.08 19.73 -6.21
C HIS A 502 -9.32 19.06 -6.78
N ASP A 503 -9.84 19.67 -7.84
CA ASP A 503 -10.84 19.04 -8.70
C ASP A 503 -10.15 18.12 -9.72
N GLN A 504 -10.94 17.41 -10.52
CA GLN A 504 -10.39 16.54 -11.55
C GLN A 504 -9.52 17.29 -12.56
N THR A 505 -8.42 16.66 -12.97
CA THR A 505 -7.49 17.20 -13.98
C THR A 505 -7.25 16.18 -15.07
N ILE A 506 -6.85 16.65 -16.25
CA ILE A 506 -6.48 15.79 -17.38
C ILE A 506 -5.20 15.02 -17.01
N VAL A 507 -5.16 13.72 -17.33
CA VAL A 507 -3.97 12.91 -17.13
C VAL A 507 -2.87 13.35 -18.10
N PRO A 508 -1.65 13.67 -17.63
CA PRO A 508 -0.55 14.06 -18.49
C PRO A 508 -0.27 13.02 -19.58
N GLY A 509 -0.25 13.45 -20.85
CA GLY A 509 -0.07 12.58 -22.01
C GLY A 509 -1.32 11.84 -22.48
N ARG A 510 -2.47 11.96 -21.80
CA ARG A 510 -3.75 11.30 -22.12
C ARG A 510 -4.92 12.29 -21.99
N SER A 511 -5.18 13.04 -23.06
CA SER A 511 -6.26 14.04 -23.09
C SER A 511 -7.67 13.47 -22.99
N ASP A 512 -7.82 12.16 -23.22
CA ASP A 512 -9.06 11.40 -23.12
C ASP A 512 -9.38 10.93 -21.68
N LEU A 513 -8.48 11.20 -20.72
CA LEU A 513 -8.56 10.65 -19.37
C LEU A 513 -8.45 11.76 -18.31
N VAL A 514 -9.23 11.60 -17.24
CA VAL A 514 -9.21 12.49 -16.07
C VAL A 514 -8.81 11.74 -14.81
N SER A 515 -8.29 12.47 -13.83
CA SER A 515 -7.86 11.93 -12.54
C SER A 515 -8.18 12.93 -11.43
N HIS A 516 -8.58 12.41 -10.28
CA HIS A 516 -8.76 13.17 -9.02
C HIS A 516 -7.51 13.07 -8.13
N ARG A 517 -6.33 12.84 -8.72
CA ARG A 517 -5.08 12.65 -7.99
C ARG A 517 -4.06 13.74 -8.32
N VAL A 518 -3.41 14.25 -7.29
CA VAL A 518 -2.17 15.02 -7.39
C VAL A 518 -0.99 14.08 -7.15
N ASP A 519 0.04 14.18 -8.00
CA ASP A 519 1.30 13.45 -7.81
C ASP A 519 2.47 14.44 -7.83
N ILE A 520 3.35 14.31 -6.84
CA ILE A 520 4.63 15.02 -6.78
C ILE A 520 5.74 13.97 -6.87
N GLY A 521 6.61 14.12 -7.85
CA GLY A 521 7.80 13.30 -8.05
C GLY A 521 9.01 13.88 -7.34
N VAL A 522 9.77 13.04 -6.66
CA VAL A 522 11.01 13.43 -5.97
C VAL A 522 12.19 12.68 -6.60
N PHE A 523 13.16 13.44 -7.09
CA PHE A 523 14.33 12.92 -7.80
C PHE A 523 15.60 13.35 -7.08
N ALA A 524 16.46 12.39 -6.74
CA ALA A 524 17.82 12.70 -6.32
C ALA A 524 18.72 12.80 -7.55
N TYR A 525 19.51 13.86 -7.62
CA TYR A 525 20.51 14.06 -8.65
C TYR A 525 21.92 13.96 -8.03
N ASN A 526 22.73 13.03 -8.54
CA ASN A 526 24.07 12.76 -8.03
C ASN A 526 25.19 13.52 -8.78
N GLY A 527 24.81 14.50 -9.60
CA GLY A 527 25.72 15.23 -10.48
C GLY A 527 25.91 14.60 -11.87
N VAL A 528 25.31 13.44 -12.15
CA VAL A 528 25.38 12.76 -13.46
C VAL A 528 24.01 12.26 -13.90
N HIS A 529 23.31 11.57 -13.01
CA HIS A 529 22.01 10.98 -13.29
C HIS A 529 20.98 11.40 -12.25
N TYR A 530 19.75 11.64 -12.72
CA TYR A 530 18.58 11.65 -11.87
C TYR A 530 18.20 10.21 -11.52
N SER A 531 17.87 9.95 -10.25
CA SER A 531 17.34 8.69 -9.79
C SER A 531 15.98 8.36 -10.44
N ALA A 532 15.49 7.13 -10.23
CA ALA A 532 14.06 6.89 -10.33
C ALA A 532 13.30 7.80 -9.34
N PRO A 533 12.05 8.20 -9.66
CA PRO A 533 11.24 9.01 -8.76
C PRO A 533 10.84 8.21 -7.51
N ALA A 534 10.83 8.88 -6.37
CA ALA A 534 9.85 8.61 -5.32
C ALA A 534 8.60 9.47 -5.56
N PHE A 535 7.47 9.10 -4.94
CA PHE A 535 6.19 9.77 -5.18
C PHE A 535 5.52 10.23 -3.88
N ILE A 536 4.81 11.35 -3.97
CA ILE A 536 3.86 11.80 -2.96
C ILE A 536 2.53 12.02 -3.68
N SER A 537 1.50 11.28 -3.28
CA SER A 537 0.19 11.31 -3.93
C SER A 537 -0.91 11.77 -2.98
N PHE A 538 -1.79 12.64 -3.46
CA PHE A 538 -3.03 13.04 -2.78
C PHE A 538 -4.22 12.67 -3.67
N TYR A 539 -5.10 11.79 -3.19
CA TYR A 539 -6.28 11.34 -3.92
C TYR A 539 -7.55 11.95 -3.34
N PHE A 540 -8.26 12.72 -4.16
CA PHE A 540 -9.48 13.43 -3.81
C PHE A 540 -10.71 12.60 -4.20
N PRO A 541 -11.82 12.68 -3.44
CA PRO A 541 -13.01 11.90 -3.70
C PRO A 541 -13.69 12.33 -5.01
N PRO A 542 -13.93 11.40 -5.95
CA PRO A 542 -14.57 11.73 -7.23
C PRO A 542 -16.09 11.87 -7.12
N ASN A 543 -16.69 11.40 -6.03
CA ASN A 543 -18.13 11.36 -5.80
C ASN A 543 -18.63 12.41 -4.79
N GLU A 544 -17.87 13.49 -4.59
CA GLU A 544 -18.20 14.56 -3.65
C GLU A 544 -18.14 15.93 -4.32
N ARG A 545 -19.16 16.76 -4.07
CA ARG A 545 -19.10 18.18 -4.42
C ARG A 545 -18.75 18.99 -3.19
N ARG A 546 -17.73 19.84 -3.29
CA ARG A 546 -17.33 20.78 -2.23
C ARG A 546 -17.28 22.21 -2.74
N GLU A 547 -17.68 23.14 -1.90
CA GLU A 547 -17.60 24.57 -2.18
C GLU A 547 -16.85 25.25 -1.05
N TYR A 548 -15.78 25.97 -1.42
CA TYR A 548 -14.97 26.76 -0.51
C TYR A 548 -15.14 28.25 -0.84
N ASP A 549 -15.03 29.12 0.16
CA ASP A 549 -14.90 30.56 -0.10
C ASP A 549 -13.47 30.95 -0.50
N ALA A 550 -13.25 32.24 -0.78
CA ALA A 550 -11.96 32.78 -1.20
C ALA A 550 -10.83 32.59 -0.15
N ASP A 551 -11.19 32.39 1.12
CA ASP A 551 -10.22 32.14 2.21
C ASP A 551 -10.05 30.64 2.47
N GLY A 552 -10.60 29.76 1.62
CA GLY A 552 -10.52 28.31 1.78
C GLY A 552 -11.42 27.75 2.89
N ARG A 553 -12.45 28.48 3.33
CA ARG A 553 -13.40 27.94 4.31
C ARG A 553 -14.50 27.15 3.61
N ILE A 554 -14.74 25.93 4.08
CA ILE A 554 -15.81 25.08 3.55
C ILE A 554 -17.18 25.76 3.75
N ARG A 555 -17.96 25.90 2.67
CA ARG A 555 -19.31 26.45 2.69
C ARG A 555 -20.36 25.37 2.51
N PHE A 556 -20.04 24.37 1.69
CA PHE A 556 -20.95 23.29 1.36
C PHE A 556 -20.19 22.02 1.00
N VAL A 557 -20.70 20.87 1.43
CA VAL A 557 -20.31 19.56 0.91
C VAL A 557 -21.55 18.71 0.68
N ASP A 558 -21.66 18.07 -0.47
CA ASP A 558 -22.73 17.13 -0.78
C ASP A 558 -22.15 15.79 -1.20
N TYR A 559 -22.44 14.76 -0.40
CA TYR A 559 -22.01 13.39 -0.64
C TYR A 559 -23.03 12.58 -1.47
N ARG A 560 -24.16 13.19 -1.86
CA ARG A 560 -25.28 12.53 -2.54
C ARG A 560 -25.48 12.99 -3.98
N THR A 561 -24.65 13.91 -4.48
CA THR A 561 -24.91 14.59 -5.74
C THR A 561 -25.00 13.57 -6.87
N PRO A 562 -26.15 13.37 -7.55
CA PRO A 562 -26.29 12.28 -8.53
C PRO A 562 -25.28 12.33 -9.68
N ALA A 563 -24.89 13.54 -10.11
CA ALA A 563 -23.86 13.72 -11.13
C ALA A 563 -22.47 13.26 -10.63
N GLU A 564 -22.11 13.57 -9.39
CA GLU A 564 -20.85 13.12 -8.79
C GLU A 564 -20.90 11.62 -8.44
N MET A 565 -22.05 11.13 -7.98
CA MET A 565 -22.28 9.70 -7.74
C MET A 565 -22.27 8.86 -9.03
N ALA A 566 -22.38 9.49 -10.20
CA ALA A 566 -22.18 8.81 -11.48
C ALA A 566 -20.69 8.55 -11.75
N HIS A 567 -19.78 9.31 -11.13
CA HIS A 567 -18.36 8.99 -11.14
C HIS A 567 -18.09 7.83 -10.20
N TYR A 568 -17.40 6.80 -10.71
CA TYR A 568 -17.02 5.66 -9.88
C TYR A 568 -16.01 6.10 -8.82
N ALA A 569 -16.34 5.86 -7.55
CA ALA A 569 -15.42 5.95 -6.43
C ALA A 569 -15.20 4.53 -5.89
N ASP A 570 -13.94 4.12 -5.67
CA ASP A 570 -13.65 2.82 -5.07
C ASP A 570 -14.30 2.73 -3.68
N PRO A 571 -15.28 1.85 -3.44
CA PRO A 571 -16.03 1.83 -2.18
C PRO A 571 -15.19 1.35 -0.98
N GLU A 572 -14.03 0.73 -1.22
CA GLU A 572 -13.07 0.43 -0.14
C GLU A 572 -12.36 1.72 0.32
N ILE A 573 -12.12 2.63 -0.61
CA ILE A 573 -11.42 3.90 -0.37
C ILE A 573 -12.41 4.99 0.01
N PHE A 574 -13.55 5.14 -0.66
CA PHE A 574 -14.54 6.18 -0.37
C PHE A 574 -15.89 5.53 -0.04
N PRO A 575 -16.10 5.10 1.22
CA PRO A 575 -17.40 4.61 1.66
C PRO A 575 -18.49 5.67 1.47
N LEU A 576 -19.69 5.20 1.11
CA LEU A 576 -20.83 6.03 0.78
C LEU A 576 -21.34 6.81 1.98
N ARG A 577 -21.81 8.03 1.73
CA ARG A 577 -22.49 8.89 2.70
C ARG A 577 -23.78 9.42 2.06
N ASP A 578 -24.84 9.55 2.84
CA ASP A 578 -26.18 9.86 2.35
C ASP A 578 -26.67 11.25 2.81
N TRP A 579 -25.74 12.19 3.07
CA TRP A 579 -26.06 13.54 3.55
C TRP A 579 -25.34 14.66 2.80
N ALA A 580 -25.76 15.89 3.08
CA ALA A 580 -25.04 17.10 2.68
C ALA A 580 -24.96 18.08 3.86
N ASP A 581 -23.86 18.82 3.96
CA ASP A 581 -23.61 19.79 5.02
C ASP A 581 -23.46 21.20 4.46
N ARG A 582 -24.22 22.15 5.03
CA ARG A 582 -24.07 23.58 4.75
C ARG A 582 -23.52 24.29 5.99
N TYR A 583 -22.33 24.83 5.87
CA TYR A 583 -21.60 25.46 6.96
C TYR A 583 -21.99 26.91 7.15
N ALA A 584 -22.04 27.35 8.41
CA ALA A 584 -22.39 28.70 8.79
C ALA A 584 -21.28 29.33 9.64
N TYR A 585 -21.07 30.63 9.43
CA TYR A 585 -20.01 31.41 10.07
C TYR A 585 -20.61 32.70 10.63
N ASP A 586 -20.02 33.20 11.72
CA ASP A 586 -20.38 34.52 12.26
C ASP A 586 -19.74 35.67 11.45
N PRO A 587 -20.08 36.95 11.72
CA PRO A 587 -19.49 38.09 11.00
C PRO A 587 -17.97 38.22 11.13
N ALA A 588 -17.37 37.59 12.15
CA ALA A 588 -15.91 37.51 12.32
C ALA A 588 -15.31 36.29 11.59
N SER A 589 -16.07 35.64 10.72
CA SER A 589 -15.68 34.45 9.94
C SER A 589 -15.30 33.23 10.79
N ARG A 590 -15.82 33.13 12.01
CA ARG A 590 -15.64 31.95 12.87
C ARG A 590 -16.76 30.96 12.64
N LEU A 591 -16.44 29.67 12.56
CA LEU A 591 -17.42 28.59 12.40
C LEU A 591 -18.40 28.61 13.58
N ILE A 592 -19.70 28.63 13.30
CA ILE A 592 -20.76 28.49 14.32
C ILE A 592 -21.36 27.08 14.32
N GLY A 593 -21.34 26.40 13.16
CA GLY A 593 -21.88 25.06 12.98
C GLY A 593 -22.25 24.79 11.53
N TRP A 594 -23.02 23.73 11.29
CA TRP A 594 -23.58 23.42 9.98
C TRP A 594 -24.96 22.80 10.10
N THR A 595 -25.70 22.86 9.00
CA THR A 595 -26.95 22.10 8.85
C THR A 595 -26.69 20.90 7.96
N ARG A 596 -26.92 19.70 8.50
CA ARG A 596 -26.90 18.44 7.76
C ARG A 596 -28.28 18.15 7.20
N THR A 597 -28.36 17.78 5.93
CA THR A 597 -29.60 17.32 5.28
C THR A 597 -29.46 15.86 4.85
N ARG A 598 -30.33 14.98 5.33
CA ARG A 598 -30.42 13.55 4.97
C ARG A 598 -31.88 13.21 4.67
N SER A 599 -32.16 12.65 3.49
CA SER A 599 -33.53 12.27 3.07
C SER A 599 -34.60 13.38 3.27
N GLY A 600 -34.21 14.64 3.10
CA GLY A 600 -35.08 15.81 3.31
C GLY A 600 -35.16 16.32 4.76
N GLU A 601 -34.74 15.51 5.73
CA GLU A 601 -34.64 15.92 7.14
C GLU A 601 -33.42 16.79 7.39
N LYS A 602 -33.55 17.77 8.29
CA LYS A 602 -32.47 18.69 8.67
C LYS A 602 -32.09 18.49 10.12
N SER A 603 -30.80 18.34 10.37
CA SER A 603 -30.20 18.32 11.71
C SER A 603 -29.18 19.45 11.83
N ALA A 604 -29.22 20.20 12.93
CA ALA A 604 -28.22 21.22 13.22
C ALA A 604 -27.04 20.61 13.98
N PHE A 605 -25.83 21.03 13.62
CA PHE A 605 -24.58 20.67 14.28
C PHE A 605 -23.86 21.91 14.76
N THR A 606 -23.18 21.80 15.89
CA THR A 606 -22.37 22.89 16.45
C THR A 606 -21.00 22.96 15.77
N ARG A 607 -20.24 24.03 16.02
CA ARG A 607 -18.82 24.14 15.62
C ARG A 607 -17.89 23.06 16.20
N HIS A 608 -18.39 22.19 17.08
CA HIS A 608 -17.63 21.10 17.68
C HIS A 608 -18.04 19.72 17.14
N GLY A 609 -18.86 19.65 16.08
CA GLY A 609 -19.30 18.35 15.53
C GLY A 609 -20.43 17.67 16.29
N THR A 610 -21.00 18.32 17.30
CA THR A 610 -22.09 17.75 18.11
C THR A 610 -23.46 18.08 17.52
N ARG A 611 -24.38 17.12 17.47
CA ARG A 611 -25.75 17.32 17.00
C ARG A 611 -26.58 18.09 18.03
N VAL A 612 -27.14 19.23 17.64
CA VAL A 612 -27.94 20.09 18.51
C VAL A 612 -29.22 19.37 18.94
N MET A 613 -29.52 19.42 20.23
CA MET A 613 -30.72 18.84 20.83
C MET A 613 -31.69 19.92 21.31
N GLU A 614 -31.15 21.00 21.89
CA GLU A 614 -31.93 22.10 22.45
C GLU A 614 -31.28 23.43 22.01
N THR A 615 -32.10 24.44 21.73
CA THR A 615 -31.65 25.79 21.40
C THR A 615 -32.31 26.83 22.30
N ASP A 616 -31.67 27.99 22.43
CA ASP A 616 -32.32 29.18 22.98
C ASP A 616 -33.24 29.87 21.96
N THR A 617 -33.82 31.00 22.35
CA THR A 617 -34.72 31.81 21.50
C THR A 617 -34.04 32.46 20.30
N LEU A 618 -32.71 32.56 20.30
CA LEU A 618 -31.90 33.09 19.20
C LEU A 618 -31.39 31.98 18.27
N GLY A 619 -31.82 30.73 18.49
CA GLY A 619 -31.41 29.56 17.71
C GLY A 619 -30.01 29.05 18.04
N ARG A 620 -29.42 29.47 19.15
CA ARG A 620 -28.09 29.03 19.58
C ARG A 620 -28.19 27.72 20.37
N PRO A 621 -27.28 26.75 20.17
CA PRO A 621 -27.29 25.48 20.91
C PRO A 621 -27.20 25.69 22.42
N LEU A 622 -28.07 25.05 23.22
CA LEU A 622 -27.94 24.96 24.68
C LEU A 622 -27.41 23.58 25.11
N LYS A 623 -27.82 22.55 24.37
CA LYS A 623 -27.42 21.16 24.59
C LYS A 623 -27.24 20.46 23.25
N ALA A 624 -26.17 19.69 23.11
CA ALA A 624 -25.89 18.94 21.90
C ALA A 624 -25.28 17.57 22.23
N ALA A 625 -25.65 16.53 21.49
CA ALA A 625 -25.11 15.18 21.61
C ALA A 625 -23.82 15.02 20.79
N VAL A 626 -22.82 14.37 21.37
CA VAL A 626 -21.63 13.94 20.62
C VAL A 626 -22.01 12.76 19.73
N ILE A 627 -21.61 12.80 18.46
CA ILE A 627 -21.95 11.80 17.43
C ILE A 627 -20.66 11.15 16.94
N GLY A 628 -20.62 9.82 16.98
CA GLY A 628 -19.55 9.04 16.37
C GLY A 628 -19.90 8.58 14.95
N TYR A 629 -18.88 8.12 14.22
CA TYR A 629 -19.01 7.57 12.87
C TYR A 629 -18.41 6.17 12.83
N ARG A 630 -19.09 5.23 12.18
CA ARG A 630 -18.59 3.87 11.94
C ARG A 630 -18.87 3.42 10.51
N LEU A 631 -18.24 2.33 10.09
CA LEU A 631 -18.53 1.69 8.81
C LEU A 631 -19.62 0.63 8.99
N GLU A 632 -20.58 0.59 8.09
CA GLU A 632 -21.55 -0.50 7.97
C GLU A 632 -21.61 -1.00 6.53
N THR A 633 -21.82 -2.31 6.36
CA THR A 633 -22.06 -2.89 5.05
C THR A 633 -23.55 -2.83 4.75
N GLY A 634 -23.91 -2.14 3.66
CA GLY A 634 -25.27 -2.04 3.17
C GLY A 634 -25.78 -3.37 2.60
N ALA A 635 -27.09 -3.45 2.34
CA ALA A 635 -27.72 -4.62 1.72
C ALA A 635 -27.23 -4.86 0.27
N ASP A 636 -26.69 -3.82 -0.37
CA ASP A 636 -26.03 -3.84 -1.68
C ASP A 636 -24.57 -4.33 -1.62
N GLY A 637 -24.05 -4.60 -0.42
CA GLY A 637 -22.67 -5.00 -0.18
C GLY A 637 -21.67 -3.84 -0.18
N MET A 638 -22.12 -2.59 -0.34
CA MET A 638 -21.28 -1.39 -0.30
C MET A 638 -21.00 -1.00 1.14
N ARG A 639 -19.87 -0.29 1.38
CA ARG A 639 -19.60 0.30 2.69
C ARG A 639 -20.22 1.68 2.79
N HIS A 640 -20.94 1.91 3.87
CA HIS A 640 -21.54 3.19 4.23
C HIS A 640 -20.89 3.71 5.51
N ILE A 641 -20.72 5.03 5.59
CA ILE A 641 -20.47 5.67 6.87
C ILE A 641 -21.82 5.98 7.52
N VAL A 642 -21.99 5.54 8.76
CA VAL A 642 -23.19 5.82 9.54
C VAL A 642 -22.87 6.58 10.82
N GLU A 643 -23.79 7.44 11.22
CA GLU A 643 -23.75 8.16 12.49
C GLU A 643 -24.32 7.29 13.62
N TYR A 644 -23.72 7.36 14.80
CA TYR A 644 -24.32 6.82 16.02
C TYR A 644 -24.23 7.82 17.17
N PRO A 645 -25.30 7.95 17.98
CA PRO A 645 -25.27 8.81 19.16
C PRO A 645 -24.38 8.20 20.24
N THR A 646 -23.49 9.00 20.81
CA THR A 646 -22.79 8.63 22.04
C THR A 646 -23.64 8.99 23.26
N LYS A 647 -23.20 8.60 24.46
CA LYS A 647 -23.85 9.01 25.73
C LYS A 647 -23.42 10.41 26.20
N GLU A 648 -22.45 11.01 25.51
CA GLU A 648 -21.88 12.29 25.90
C GLU A 648 -22.66 13.45 25.31
N VAL A 649 -22.82 14.51 26.10
CA VAL A 649 -23.41 15.77 25.65
C VAL A 649 -22.48 16.93 25.94
N ARG A 650 -22.66 18.00 25.19
CA ARG A 650 -22.05 19.30 25.46
C ARG A 650 -23.13 20.29 25.85
N ILE A 651 -22.91 20.99 26.95
CA ILE A 651 -23.75 22.09 27.41
C ILE A 651 -23.08 23.40 27.03
N TYR A 652 -23.85 24.32 26.47
CA TYR A 652 -23.39 25.61 25.99
C TYR A 652 -23.96 26.73 26.83
N LYS A 653 -23.12 27.73 27.11
CA LYS A 653 -23.50 28.98 27.79
C LYS A 653 -22.97 30.16 27.01
N TYR A 654 -23.76 31.21 26.92
CA TYR A 654 -23.43 32.44 26.19
C TYR A 654 -23.35 33.60 27.18
N ALA A 655 -22.44 34.54 26.94
CA ALA A 655 -22.25 35.69 27.81
C ALA A 655 -23.41 36.70 27.70
N ASP A 656 -23.89 36.93 26.48
CA ASP A 656 -24.94 37.88 26.10
C ASP A 656 -25.56 37.45 24.76
N ASP A 657 -26.44 38.25 24.16
CA ASP A 657 -27.12 37.94 22.89
C ASP A 657 -26.23 38.09 21.64
N ASP A 658 -25.11 38.80 21.75
CA ASP A 658 -24.13 39.00 20.67
C ASP A 658 -23.09 37.87 20.62
N ASP A 659 -22.89 37.15 21.73
CA ASP A 659 -22.06 35.96 21.80
C ASP A 659 -22.67 34.80 20.99
N ARG A 660 -22.14 34.60 19.77
CA ARG A 660 -22.50 33.48 18.89
C ARG A 660 -21.65 32.23 19.11
N GLN A 661 -20.55 32.34 19.85
CA GLN A 661 -19.64 31.22 20.09
C GLN A 661 -20.02 30.50 21.38
N GLY A 662 -20.18 31.22 22.48
CA GLY A 662 -20.42 30.64 23.79
C GLY A 662 -19.29 29.71 24.25
N ARG A 663 -19.43 29.20 25.47
CA ARG A 663 -18.52 28.23 26.07
C ARG A 663 -19.20 26.87 26.15
N ALA A 664 -18.53 25.84 25.65
CA ALA A 664 -18.98 24.45 25.77
C ALA A 664 -18.33 23.79 26.99
N THR A 665 -19.10 23.02 27.76
CA THR A 665 -18.60 22.15 28.83
C THR A 665 -19.14 20.73 28.66
N PRO A 666 -18.36 19.68 28.98
CA PRO A 666 -18.88 18.32 29.01
C PRO A 666 -20.09 18.18 29.95
N GLY A 667 -21.07 17.39 29.54
CA GLY A 667 -22.20 16.97 30.34
C GLY A 667 -22.52 15.50 30.05
N TRP A 668 -23.30 14.88 30.93
CA TRP A 668 -23.71 13.49 30.78
C TRP A 668 -25.22 13.43 30.55
N HIS A 669 -25.67 12.54 29.65
CA HIS A 669 -27.06 12.14 29.66
C HIS A 669 -27.36 11.35 30.94
N LEU A 670 -28.06 11.98 31.88
CA LEU A 670 -28.69 11.26 32.98
C LEU A 670 -29.96 10.57 32.45
N ARG A 671 -29.80 9.26 32.23
CA ARG A 671 -30.79 8.22 31.89
C ARG A 671 -31.31 8.19 30.47
#